data_AF-A0A061F3Q8-F1
#
_entry.id   AF-A0A061F3Q8-F1
#
_cell.length_a   1.000
_cell.length_b   1.000
_cell.length_c   1.000
_cell.angle_alpha   90.00
_cell.angle_beta   90.00
_cell.angle_gamma   90.00
#
_symmetry.space_group_name_H-M   'P 1'
#
loop_
_entity.id
_entity.type
_entity.pdbx_description
1 polymer ?
#
loop_
_entity_poly.entity_id
_entity_poly.type
_entity_poly.pdbx_seq_one_letter_code
_entity_poly.pdbx_strand_id
1 'polypeptide(L)'
;MVAKGRHNATDSPKVEVGEIDTSAPFQSVKDAVTLFGEGAFSGEKPAIRKAKPHSAERVLAKETQLHLAQKELNRLKEQLENAETTKAQALVELERAKRMVKDLTDKLKTVNESKDSAIKATEAAKNQAKLIEEANSSILPGPDGARNHDLETSREQYMTVITELDAAKQELRKVRQDCDASLEAKIAAFNQTEEAEHAAKVNMEKVGELSREISAVQESIGQVKLASLEAQQEQAKMFAEKDTQRQLYKASLEESTKKLLALKNEFDPELTRNLEAQLSETVNQIGALQKQMENAKASDLESVQTVTSELDGAKESLQKVAEEENSLRSLAESLKMELENVKEEHSELKEKEAATESIAGNLHVKLRKTKAEFEAFLTEESKTRGACEEMISTLQQLLVEAENARREAEEMKKEAEELRLEAEASRIALEEAEQQLRVALEEAEAAKEAETKALDQIKMLSERTNAARASTSESGANITISREELESLSRKVEESDNLAEMKVAAAMAQVEAVKASENEALKRLEATQKEIEDMKVATADALKRAEMAEAAKRAVEGELRRWRDREQKKAAEAASRILAEAQMSAESSPQHYRIQKQNPPEKIVQIRKLEKEKSSVSKKVLLPNISGIFNRKKNQIEGGSPSYLPGEKAL
;
A
#
# COMPACT_ATOMS: atom_id res chain seq x y z
N MET A 1 -62.04 14.48 -64.41
CA MET A 1 -61.76 13.77 -65.68
C MET A 1 -60.88 14.66 -66.54
N VAL A 2 -59.74 14.11 -66.95
CA VAL A 2 -58.98 14.25 -68.21
C VAL A 2 -59.02 15.58 -68.98
N ALA A 3 -57.81 16.01 -69.38
CA ALA A 3 -57.40 16.63 -70.66
C ALA A 3 -56.72 18.01 -70.46
N LYS A 4 -55.40 18.15 -70.66
CA LYS A 4 -54.60 18.13 -71.90
C LYS A 4 -54.45 19.54 -72.51
N GLY A 5 -53.22 20.06 -72.48
CA GLY A 5 -52.67 20.80 -73.61
C GLY A 5 -52.10 22.21 -73.36
N ARG A 6 -50.84 22.37 -73.80
CA ARG A 6 -50.19 23.54 -74.43
C ARG A 6 -49.40 24.55 -73.57
N HIS A 7 -48.09 24.52 -73.82
CA HIS A 7 -47.19 25.59 -74.28
C HIS A 7 -47.05 26.94 -73.54
N ASN A 8 -45.81 27.12 -73.06
CA ASN A 8 -44.85 28.22 -73.27
C ASN A 8 -44.56 29.21 -72.13
N ALA A 9 -43.28 29.08 -71.69
CA ALA A 9 -42.26 30.10 -71.42
C ALA A 9 -42.46 31.08 -70.27
N THR A 10 -41.63 30.99 -69.22
CA THR A 10 -40.55 31.97 -68.89
C THR A 10 -39.73 31.52 -67.67
N ASP A 11 -38.45 31.91 -67.69
CA ASP A 11 -37.52 32.16 -66.57
C ASP A 11 -36.85 31.03 -65.74
N SER A 12 -35.55 31.33 -65.48
CA SER A 12 -34.55 30.59 -64.70
C SER A 12 -34.79 30.76 -63.18
N PRO A 13 -34.07 30.05 -62.27
CA PRO A 13 -32.70 30.43 -61.89
C PRO A 13 -31.72 29.27 -61.54
N LYS A 14 -30.43 29.64 -61.54
CA LYS A 14 -29.23 28.91 -61.08
C LYS A 14 -29.12 28.82 -59.55
N VAL A 15 -28.40 27.78 -59.06
CA VAL A 15 -27.59 27.72 -57.81
C VAL A 15 -26.51 26.66 -58.08
N GLU A 16 -25.21 26.96 -58.28
CA GLU A 16 -24.12 27.30 -57.34
C GLU A 16 -23.61 26.10 -56.50
N VAL A 17 -22.48 25.50 -56.92
CA VAL A 17 -21.53 24.75 -56.06
C VAL A 17 -20.11 24.80 -56.65
N GLY A 18 -19.15 25.30 -55.87
CA GLY A 18 -17.79 24.75 -55.73
C GLY A 18 -16.67 25.30 -56.62
N GLU A 19 -15.92 26.28 -56.11
CA GLU A 19 -14.60 26.66 -56.61
C GLU A 19 -13.58 25.50 -56.40
N ILE A 20 -12.74 25.23 -57.40
CA ILE A 20 -11.65 24.25 -57.32
C ILE A 20 -10.35 25.00 -57.05
N ASP A 21 -9.74 24.72 -55.90
CA ASP A 21 -8.38 25.11 -55.52
C ASP A 21 -7.36 24.43 -56.46
N THR A 22 -6.50 25.22 -57.10
CA THR A 22 -5.49 24.78 -58.07
C THR A 22 -4.06 24.99 -57.56
N SER A 23 -3.87 25.06 -56.23
CA SER A 23 -2.54 25.04 -55.64
C SER A 23 -1.89 23.65 -55.72
N ALA A 24 -0.66 23.60 -56.23
CA ALA A 24 0.03 22.38 -56.63
C ALA A 24 1.01 21.84 -55.56
N PRO A 25 1.22 20.51 -55.47
CA PRO A 25 2.42 19.95 -54.87
C PRO A 25 3.24 19.22 -55.94
N PHE A 26 4.08 19.94 -56.69
CA PHE A 26 5.12 19.29 -57.50
C PHE A 26 6.44 19.36 -56.73
N GLN A 27 6.88 18.23 -56.18
CA GLN A 27 8.28 18.04 -55.79
C GLN A 27 9.11 17.70 -57.04
N SER A 28 10.30 18.28 -57.09
CA SER A 28 11.18 18.37 -58.26
C SER A 28 11.75 17.02 -58.67
N VAL A 29 11.83 16.78 -59.98
CA VAL A 29 12.43 15.60 -60.65
C VAL A 29 13.92 15.39 -60.30
N LYS A 30 14.55 16.36 -59.61
CA LYS A 30 15.93 16.27 -59.12
C LYS A 30 16.14 15.20 -58.04
N ASP A 31 15.15 14.95 -57.19
CA ASP A 31 15.31 14.05 -56.03
C ASP A 31 15.28 12.55 -56.44
N ALA A 32 14.79 12.25 -57.65
CA ALA A 32 14.76 10.89 -58.20
C ALA A 32 16.09 10.45 -58.82
N VAL A 33 17.01 11.38 -59.09
CA VAL A 33 18.28 11.12 -59.79
C VAL A 33 19.41 10.73 -58.82
N THR A 34 19.30 11.08 -57.54
CA THR A 34 20.30 10.75 -56.51
C THR A 34 20.21 9.30 -56.01
N LEU A 35 19.14 8.56 -56.35
CA LEU A 35 18.94 7.17 -55.93
C LEU A 35 19.61 6.12 -56.85
N PHE A 36 20.18 6.55 -57.99
CA PHE A 36 20.67 5.63 -59.05
C PHE A 36 22.09 5.90 -59.57
N GLY A 37 22.88 6.77 -58.94
CA GLY A 37 24.16 7.22 -59.50
C GLY A 37 25.41 6.92 -58.67
N GLU A 38 25.93 5.69 -58.71
CA GLU A 38 27.39 5.46 -58.68
C GLU A 38 27.74 4.08 -59.25
N GLY A 39 28.55 4.07 -60.33
CA GLY A 39 28.98 2.89 -61.04
C GLY A 39 30.45 2.54 -60.76
N ALA A 40 30.85 1.31 -61.12
CA ALA A 40 32.26 0.97 -61.30
C ALA A 40 32.44 0.02 -62.49
N PHE A 41 33.13 0.52 -63.51
CA PHE A 41 33.77 -0.25 -64.56
C PHE A 41 35.11 -0.84 -64.05
N SER A 42 35.37 -2.13 -64.27
CA SER A 42 36.73 -2.63 -64.55
C SER A 42 36.66 -3.94 -65.33
N GLY A 43 37.56 -4.09 -66.31
CA GLY A 43 37.55 -5.18 -67.29
C GLY A 43 38.36 -6.43 -66.91
N GLU A 44 38.04 -7.48 -67.67
CA GLU A 44 38.76 -8.75 -67.91
C GLU A 44 38.85 -9.90 -66.86
N LYS A 45 38.12 -10.98 -67.23
CA LYS A 45 38.47 -12.44 -67.19
C LYS A 45 38.34 -13.24 -65.87
N PRO A 46 38.13 -14.58 -65.97
CA PRO A 46 36.99 -15.24 -65.34
C PRO A 46 37.33 -16.22 -64.21
N ALA A 47 36.26 -16.65 -63.53
CA ALA A 47 36.13 -17.80 -62.63
C ALA A 47 36.45 -17.56 -61.14
N ILE A 48 35.40 -17.66 -60.31
CA ILE A 48 35.12 -18.77 -59.37
C ILE A 48 33.78 -18.45 -58.70
N ARG A 49 32.84 -19.39 -58.78
CA ARG A 49 31.55 -19.30 -58.09
C ARG A 49 31.79 -19.25 -56.58
N LYS A 50 31.50 -18.11 -55.94
CA LYS A 50 31.20 -18.03 -54.51
C LYS A 50 29.70 -17.78 -54.35
N ALA A 51 29.08 -18.53 -53.45
CA ALA A 51 27.67 -18.37 -53.11
C ALA A 51 27.39 -16.93 -52.65
N LYS A 52 26.31 -16.33 -53.19
CA LYS A 52 25.89 -14.95 -52.92
C LYS A 52 25.50 -14.73 -51.43
N PRO A 53 25.66 -13.52 -50.87
CA PRO A 53 25.34 -13.20 -49.47
C PRO A 53 23.83 -13.12 -49.13
N HIS A 54 22.93 -13.31 -50.10
CA HIS A 54 21.49 -13.02 -49.97
C HIS A 54 20.71 -13.96 -49.02
N SER A 55 21.34 -15.01 -48.47
CA SER A 55 20.75 -15.83 -47.41
C SER A 55 20.99 -15.23 -46.02
N ALA A 56 22.13 -14.58 -45.79
CA ALA A 56 22.45 -13.97 -44.49
C ALA A 56 21.58 -12.74 -44.22
N GLU A 57 21.34 -11.92 -45.24
CA GLU A 57 20.48 -10.72 -45.13
C GLU A 57 19.00 -11.07 -44.91
N ARG A 58 18.51 -12.15 -45.54
CA ARG A 58 17.15 -12.68 -45.29
C ARG A 58 17.00 -13.32 -43.91
N VAL A 59 18.08 -13.93 -43.38
CA VAL A 59 18.10 -14.46 -42.02
C VAL A 59 18.10 -13.31 -41.01
N LEU A 60 18.92 -12.28 -41.22
CA LEU A 60 18.94 -11.07 -40.39
C LEU A 60 17.58 -10.34 -40.39
N ALA A 61 16.95 -10.15 -41.55
CA ALA A 61 15.62 -9.53 -41.62
C ALA A 61 14.53 -10.32 -40.88
N LYS A 62 14.58 -11.67 -40.97
CA LYS A 62 13.67 -12.55 -40.21
C LYS A 62 13.97 -12.54 -38.72
N GLU A 63 15.23 -12.42 -38.33
CA GLU A 63 15.67 -12.35 -36.93
C GLU A 63 15.27 -11.01 -36.29
N THR A 64 15.37 -9.90 -37.02
CA THR A 64 14.83 -8.60 -36.61
C THR A 64 13.30 -8.64 -36.45
N GLN A 65 12.59 -9.28 -37.38
CA GLN A 65 11.14 -9.49 -37.25
C GLN A 65 10.78 -10.37 -36.06
N LEU A 66 11.57 -11.42 -35.78
CA LEU A 66 11.39 -12.27 -34.61
C LEU A 66 11.58 -11.47 -33.32
N HIS A 67 12.61 -10.61 -33.25
CA HIS A 67 12.84 -9.74 -32.10
C HIS A 67 11.71 -8.72 -31.89
N LEU A 68 11.18 -8.13 -32.95
CA LEU A 68 10.02 -7.24 -32.87
C LEU A 68 8.77 -7.99 -32.40
N ALA A 69 8.51 -9.19 -32.92
CA ALA A 69 7.40 -10.04 -32.47
C ALA A 69 7.57 -10.48 -31.00
N GLN A 70 8.79 -10.78 -30.58
CA GLN A 70 9.11 -11.12 -29.19
C GLN A 70 8.89 -9.92 -28.25
N LYS A 71 9.26 -8.71 -28.70
CA LYS A 71 9.02 -7.46 -27.96
C LYS A 71 7.52 -7.16 -27.83
N GLU A 72 6.77 -7.33 -28.90
CA GLU A 72 5.31 -7.14 -28.89
C GLU A 72 4.61 -8.19 -28.02
N LEU A 73 5.05 -9.46 -28.07
CA LEU A 73 4.58 -10.52 -27.18
C LEU A 73 4.82 -10.18 -25.71
N ASN A 74 6.01 -9.67 -25.38
CA ASN A 74 6.34 -9.29 -24.01
C ASN A 74 5.49 -8.09 -23.55
N ARG A 75 5.25 -7.12 -24.44
CA ARG A 75 4.35 -5.98 -24.17
C ARG A 75 2.92 -6.46 -23.89
N LEU A 76 2.41 -7.40 -24.69
CA LEU A 76 1.08 -7.97 -24.49
C LEU A 76 0.99 -8.81 -23.21
N LYS A 77 2.06 -9.53 -22.84
CA LYS A 77 2.13 -10.25 -21.55
C LYS A 77 2.10 -9.32 -20.35
N GLU A 78 2.83 -8.21 -20.42
CA GLU A 78 2.83 -7.20 -19.37
C GLU A 78 1.47 -6.51 -19.24
N GLN A 79 0.80 -6.23 -20.36
CA GLN A 79 -0.58 -5.74 -20.36
C GLN A 79 -1.57 -6.77 -19.79
N LEU A 80 -1.39 -8.05 -20.08
CA LEU A 80 -2.21 -9.13 -19.52
C LEU A 80 -2.02 -9.25 -18.01
N GLU A 81 -0.78 -9.25 -17.50
CA GLU A 81 -0.53 -9.26 -16.06
C GLU A 81 -1.12 -8.03 -15.37
N ASN A 82 -0.98 -6.84 -15.96
CA ASN A 82 -1.57 -5.62 -15.41
C ASN A 82 -3.11 -5.68 -15.38
N ALA A 83 -3.74 -6.28 -16.40
CA ALA A 83 -5.18 -6.51 -16.41
C ALA A 83 -5.61 -7.55 -15.37
N GLU A 84 -4.82 -8.62 -15.18
CA GLU A 84 -5.08 -9.66 -14.19
C GLU A 84 -4.94 -9.14 -12.75
N THR A 85 -3.92 -8.33 -12.47
CA THR A 85 -3.74 -7.69 -11.16
C THR A 85 -4.87 -6.71 -10.85
N THR A 86 -5.27 -5.90 -11.83
CA THR A 86 -6.41 -4.97 -11.70
C THR A 86 -7.71 -5.73 -11.44
N LYS A 87 -7.95 -6.83 -12.16
CA LYS A 87 -9.11 -7.71 -11.94
C LYS A 87 -9.10 -8.33 -10.54
N ALA A 88 -7.93 -8.79 -10.06
CA ALA A 88 -7.81 -9.35 -8.72
C ALA A 88 -8.12 -8.31 -7.64
N GLN A 89 -7.60 -7.08 -7.77
CA GLN A 89 -7.94 -5.98 -6.87
C GLN A 89 -9.43 -5.65 -6.87
N ALA A 90 -10.04 -5.55 -8.06
CA ALA A 90 -11.48 -5.29 -8.19
C ALA A 90 -12.34 -6.38 -7.52
N LEU A 91 -11.94 -7.65 -7.59
CA LEU A 91 -12.64 -8.74 -6.89
C LEU A 91 -12.52 -8.63 -5.37
N VAL A 92 -11.35 -8.22 -4.85
CA VAL A 92 -11.15 -7.99 -3.41
C VAL A 92 -12.01 -6.82 -2.93
N GLU A 93 -12.06 -5.73 -3.69
CA GLU A 93 -12.91 -4.58 -3.38
C GLU A 93 -14.39 -4.91 -3.44
N LEU A 94 -14.83 -5.69 -4.44
CA LEU A 94 -16.20 -6.19 -4.54
C LEU A 94 -16.58 -7.03 -3.32
N GLU A 95 -15.70 -7.91 -2.86
CA GLU A 95 -15.99 -8.77 -1.70
C GLU A 95 -15.96 -7.99 -0.37
N ARG A 96 -15.14 -6.93 -0.28
CA ARG A 96 -15.21 -5.96 0.82
C ARG A 96 -16.53 -5.19 0.78
N ALA A 97 -16.97 -4.72 -0.39
CA ALA A 97 -18.22 -4.01 -0.56
C ALA A 97 -19.44 -4.87 -0.18
N LYS A 98 -19.47 -6.14 -0.60
CA LYS A 98 -20.52 -7.10 -0.20
C LYS A 98 -20.58 -7.29 1.32
N ARG A 99 -19.42 -7.42 1.98
CA ARG A 99 -19.37 -7.52 3.45
C ARG A 99 -19.90 -6.25 4.11
N MET A 100 -19.52 -5.07 3.63
CA MET A 100 -20.05 -3.81 4.16
C MET A 100 -21.57 -3.68 3.97
N VAL A 101 -22.11 -4.07 2.82
CA VAL A 101 -23.56 -4.07 2.59
C VAL A 101 -24.26 -5.01 3.56
N LYS A 102 -23.70 -6.20 3.81
CA LYS A 102 -24.26 -7.14 4.80
C LYS A 102 -24.24 -6.55 6.20
N ASP A 103 -23.12 -6.02 6.66
CA ASP A 103 -22.99 -5.36 7.97
C ASP A 103 -23.97 -4.19 8.13
N LEU A 104 -24.13 -3.36 7.10
CA LEU A 104 -25.09 -2.25 7.12
C LEU A 104 -26.53 -2.75 7.14
N THR A 105 -26.83 -3.84 6.44
CA THR A 105 -28.15 -4.49 6.45
C THR A 105 -28.46 -5.05 7.84
N ASP A 106 -27.51 -5.70 8.50
CA ASP A 106 -27.67 -6.22 9.85
C ASP A 106 -27.86 -5.08 10.86
N LYS A 107 -27.05 -4.01 10.78
CA LYS A 107 -27.24 -2.81 11.59
C LYS A 107 -28.61 -2.16 11.38
N LEU A 108 -29.06 -2.04 10.14
CA LEU A 108 -30.38 -1.49 9.81
C LEU A 108 -31.50 -2.35 10.42
N LYS A 109 -31.36 -3.67 10.37
CA LYS A 109 -32.31 -4.60 11.01
C LYS A 109 -32.38 -4.38 12.51
N THR A 110 -31.25 -4.31 13.20
CA THR A 110 -31.20 -4.04 14.65
C THR A 110 -31.80 -2.68 15.01
N VAL A 111 -31.50 -1.64 14.24
CA VAL A 111 -32.10 -0.31 14.45
C VAL A 111 -33.62 -0.36 14.26
N ASN A 112 -34.11 -1.09 13.26
CA ASN A 112 -35.54 -1.20 13.01
C ASN A 112 -36.26 -2.01 14.12
N GLU A 113 -35.66 -3.10 14.61
CA GLU A 113 -36.15 -3.87 15.75
C GLU A 113 -36.18 -3.04 17.04
N SER A 114 -35.16 -2.21 17.27
CA SER A 114 -35.12 -1.27 18.40
C SER A 114 -36.19 -0.20 18.28
N LYS A 115 -36.40 0.36 17.08
CA LYS A 115 -37.45 1.33 16.80
C LYS A 115 -38.83 0.74 17.06
N ASP A 116 -39.10 -0.47 16.58
CA ASP A 116 -40.39 -1.14 16.78
C ASP A 116 -40.62 -1.49 18.27
N SER A 117 -39.56 -1.83 19.00
CA SER A 117 -39.62 -2.03 20.47
C SER A 117 -39.90 -0.72 21.22
N ALA A 118 -39.28 0.38 20.80
CA ALA A 118 -39.55 1.71 21.37
C ALA A 118 -41.00 2.16 21.09
N ILE A 119 -41.52 1.92 19.88
CA ILE A 119 -42.92 2.18 19.56
C ILE A 119 -43.85 1.40 20.50
N LYS A 120 -43.62 0.10 20.68
CA LYS A 120 -44.41 -0.73 21.63
C LYS A 120 -44.32 -0.21 23.06
N ALA A 121 -43.15 0.21 23.52
CA ALA A 121 -42.96 0.78 24.86
C ALA A 121 -43.73 2.10 25.01
N THR A 122 -43.73 2.97 24.00
CA THR A 122 -44.50 4.22 24.01
C THR A 122 -46.01 3.99 23.98
N GLU A 123 -46.50 2.98 23.24
CA GLU A 123 -47.91 2.60 23.26
C GLU A 123 -48.31 2.00 24.62
N ALA A 124 -47.46 1.17 25.23
CA ALA A 124 -47.71 0.62 26.56
C ALA A 124 -47.77 1.73 27.63
N ALA A 125 -46.83 2.69 27.58
CA ALA A 125 -46.84 3.86 28.47
C ALA A 125 -48.08 4.73 28.26
N LYS A 126 -48.51 4.92 27.00
CA LYS A 126 -49.75 5.65 26.66
C LYS A 126 -51.00 4.95 27.20
N ASN A 127 -51.04 3.62 27.17
CA ASN A 127 -52.14 2.85 27.73
C ASN A 127 -52.15 2.89 29.27
N GLN A 128 -50.98 2.85 29.92
CA GLN A 128 -50.87 3.03 31.36
C GLN A 128 -51.26 4.46 31.80
N ALA A 129 -50.88 5.49 31.04
CA ALA A 129 -51.29 6.86 31.30
C ALA A 129 -52.82 7.03 31.21
N LYS A 130 -53.48 6.40 30.23
CA LYS A 130 -54.94 6.37 30.15
C LYS A 130 -55.59 5.66 31.34
N LEU A 131 -55.02 4.54 31.82
CA LEU A 131 -55.51 3.84 33.01
C LEU A 131 -55.36 4.70 34.28
N ILE A 132 -54.28 5.48 34.39
CA ILE A 132 -54.07 6.44 35.49
C ILE A 132 -55.03 7.63 35.37
N GLU A 133 -55.33 8.09 34.16
CA GLU A 133 -56.31 9.15 33.89
C GLU A 133 -57.74 8.70 34.21
N GLU A 134 -58.10 7.46 33.89
CA GLU A 134 -59.38 6.83 34.23
C GLU A 134 -59.50 6.54 35.75
N ALA A 135 -58.42 6.12 36.41
CA ALA A 135 -58.35 5.88 37.85
C ALA A 135 -58.40 7.16 38.70
N ASN A 136 -58.09 8.33 38.12
CA ASN A 136 -58.13 9.62 38.81
C ASN A 136 -59.49 10.35 38.74
N SER A 137 -60.55 9.66 38.27
CA SER A 137 -61.92 10.20 38.28
C SER A 137 -62.65 10.09 39.63
N SER A 138 -61.96 9.80 40.75
CA SER A 138 -62.54 9.90 42.09
C SER A 138 -61.55 10.26 43.21
N ILE A 139 -61.86 11.39 43.87
CA ILE A 139 -61.55 11.80 45.27
C ILE A 139 -60.22 12.59 45.54
N LEU A 140 -60.39 13.93 45.64
CA LEU A 140 -60.08 14.90 46.73
C LEU A 140 -58.63 15.13 47.28
N PRO A 141 -58.35 16.29 47.93
CA PRO A 141 -57.10 17.05 47.76
C PRO A 141 -56.14 17.08 48.98
N GLY A 142 -54.85 17.30 48.68
CA GLY A 142 -53.79 17.77 49.59
C GLY A 142 -52.46 16.99 49.47
N PRO A 143 -51.33 17.45 50.05
CA PRO A 143 -50.71 18.78 50.05
C PRO A 143 -49.50 18.88 49.09
N ASP A 144 -49.24 20.10 48.61
CA ASP A 144 -48.42 20.54 47.46
C ASP A 144 -46.89 20.24 47.43
N GLY A 145 -46.38 19.28 48.20
CA GLY A 145 -44.93 19.04 48.29
C GLY A 145 -44.36 18.07 47.26
N ALA A 146 -44.89 16.84 47.21
CA ALA A 146 -44.34 15.74 46.41
C ALA A 146 -44.69 15.86 44.91
N ARG A 147 -45.88 16.40 44.60
CA ARG A 147 -46.40 16.51 43.23
C ARG A 147 -45.59 17.48 42.36
N ASN A 148 -45.02 18.52 42.96
CA ASN A 148 -44.16 19.47 42.25
C ASN A 148 -42.82 18.85 41.84
N HIS A 149 -42.27 17.94 42.65
CA HIS A 149 -41.05 17.23 42.28
C HIS A 149 -41.30 16.25 41.12
N ASP A 150 -42.41 15.51 41.14
CA ASP A 150 -42.75 14.58 40.07
C ASP A 150 -43.07 15.31 38.75
N LEU A 151 -43.72 16.48 38.81
CA LEU A 151 -43.97 17.34 37.65
C LEU A 151 -42.67 17.94 37.10
N GLU A 152 -41.76 18.39 37.96
CA GLU A 152 -40.47 18.94 37.52
C GLU A 152 -39.57 17.86 36.92
N THR A 153 -39.52 16.67 37.53
CA THR A 153 -38.77 15.52 36.96
C THR A 153 -39.36 15.09 35.61
N SER A 154 -40.68 15.09 35.47
CA SER A 154 -41.32 14.82 34.18
C SER A 154 -40.96 15.88 33.14
N ARG A 155 -40.90 17.16 33.53
CA ARG A 155 -40.53 18.28 32.66
C ARG A 155 -39.06 18.19 32.20
N GLU A 156 -38.15 17.82 33.09
CA GLU A 156 -36.74 17.58 32.77
C GLU A 156 -36.57 16.42 31.78
N GLN A 157 -37.33 15.33 31.97
CA GLN A 157 -37.36 14.21 31.02
C GLN A 157 -37.88 14.64 29.64
N TYR A 158 -38.97 15.41 29.58
CA TYR A 158 -39.48 15.96 28.31
C TYR A 158 -38.46 16.88 27.62
N MET A 159 -37.79 17.73 28.38
CA MET A 159 -36.76 18.62 27.84
C MET A 159 -35.59 17.83 27.26
N THR A 160 -35.17 16.76 27.94
CA THR A 160 -34.14 15.83 27.45
C THR A 160 -34.57 15.15 26.15
N VAL A 161 -35.78 14.59 26.11
CA VAL A 161 -36.34 13.94 24.90
C VAL A 161 -36.47 14.91 23.73
N ILE A 162 -36.83 16.18 23.97
CA ILE A 162 -36.88 17.20 22.92
C ILE A 162 -35.48 17.50 22.37
N THR A 163 -34.47 17.63 23.24
CA THR A 163 -33.09 17.86 22.79
C THR A 163 -32.53 16.66 22.00
N GLU A 164 -32.85 15.43 22.41
CA GLU A 164 -32.49 14.21 21.68
C GLU A 164 -33.21 14.14 20.32
N LEU A 165 -34.49 14.51 20.27
CA LEU A 165 -35.25 14.57 19.02
C LEU A 165 -34.67 15.59 18.04
N ASP A 166 -34.26 16.76 18.53
CA ASP A 166 -33.66 17.78 17.68
C ASP A 166 -32.24 17.39 17.22
N ALA A 167 -31.46 16.70 18.06
CA ALA A 167 -30.20 16.08 17.64
C ALA A 167 -30.43 15.02 16.56
N ALA A 168 -31.42 14.14 16.73
CA ALA A 168 -31.78 13.12 15.73
C ALA A 168 -32.25 13.74 14.41
N LYS A 169 -33.00 14.86 14.44
CA LYS A 169 -33.38 15.60 13.21
C LYS A 169 -32.17 16.27 12.52
N GLN A 170 -31.17 16.72 13.28
CA GLN A 170 -29.93 17.26 12.72
C GLN A 170 -29.12 16.16 12.03
N GLU A 171 -28.95 15.02 12.67
CA GLU A 171 -28.28 13.86 12.08
C GLU A 171 -29.02 13.36 10.83
N LEU A 172 -30.36 13.30 10.85
CA LEU A 172 -31.14 12.92 9.66
C LEU A 172 -30.91 13.88 8.48
N ARG A 173 -30.80 15.18 8.74
CA ARG A 173 -30.49 16.17 7.69
C ARG A 173 -29.09 15.99 7.13
N LYS A 174 -28.12 15.73 8.00
CA LYS A 174 -26.73 15.46 7.60
C LYS A 174 -26.64 14.20 6.74
N VAL A 175 -27.28 13.10 7.16
CA VAL A 175 -27.33 11.86 6.39
C VAL A 175 -27.98 12.06 5.03
N ARG A 176 -29.05 12.86 4.93
CA ARG A 176 -29.66 13.19 3.63
C ARG A 176 -28.70 13.96 2.72
N GLN A 177 -28.00 14.95 3.25
CA GLN A 177 -26.99 15.70 2.50
C GLN A 177 -25.84 14.81 2.02
N ASP A 178 -25.35 13.90 2.88
CA ASP A 178 -24.30 12.95 2.52
C ASP A 178 -24.78 11.97 1.44
N CYS A 179 -26.04 11.52 1.51
CA CYS A 179 -26.66 10.68 0.47
C CYS A 179 -26.77 11.42 -0.87
N ASP A 180 -27.22 12.68 -0.86
CA ASP A 180 -27.33 13.50 -2.07
C ASP A 180 -25.95 13.73 -2.70
N ALA A 181 -24.94 14.08 -1.89
CA ALA A 181 -23.55 14.22 -2.35
C ALA A 181 -22.99 12.91 -2.91
N SER A 182 -23.28 11.77 -2.28
CA SER A 182 -22.88 10.46 -2.79
C SER A 182 -23.60 10.10 -4.10
N LEU A 183 -24.85 10.50 -4.28
CA LEU A 183 -25.61 10.31 -5.52
C LEU A 183 -25.00 11.14 -6.64
N GLU A 184 -24.69 12.42 -6.39
CA GLU A 184 -24.03 13.30 -7.35
C GLU A 184 -22.65 12.77 -7.76
N ALA A 185 -21.84 12.33 -6.79
CA ALA A 185 -20.54 11.71 -7.07
C ALA A 185 -20.69 10.44 -7.92
N LYS A 186 -21.72 9.62 -7.65
CA LYS A 186 -22.03 8.43 -8.46
C LYS A 186 -22.40 8.82 -9.89
N ILE A 187 -23.26 9.83 -10.09
CA ILE A 187 -23.64 10.31 -11.42
C ILE A 187 -22.40 10.83 -12.18
N ALA A 188 -21.54 11.61 -11.51
CA ALA A 188 -20.30 12.10 -12.12
C ALA A 188 -19.37 10.95 -12.56
N ALA A 189 -19.23 9.91 -11.74
CA ALA A 189 -18.43 8.72 -12.08
C ALA A 189 -19.02 7.95 -13.27
N PHE A 190 -20.35 7.84 -13.37
CA PHE A 190 -21.02 7.24 -14.54
C PHE A 190 -20.75 8.04 -15.81
N ASN A 191 -20.92 9.37 -15.78
CA ASN A 191 -20.64 10.22 -16.94
C ASN A 191 -19.17 10.11 -17.39
N GLN A 192 -18.23 10.06 -16.45
CA GLN A 192 -16.80 9.87 -16.76
C GLN A 192 -16.52 8.50 -17.37
N THR A 193 -17.24 7.46 -16.94
CA THR A 193 -17.13 6.10 -17.52
C THR A 193 -17.68 6.07 -18.93
N GLU A 194 -18.83 6.71 -19.18
CA GLU A 194 -19.42 6.82 -20.53
C GLU A 194 -18.52 7.62 -21.48
N GLU A 195 -17.91 8.71 -21.01
CA GLU A 195 -16.94 9.49 -21.80
C GLU A 195 -15.70 8.65 -22.15
N ALA A 196 -15.16 7.89 -21.18
CA ALA A 196 -14.04 6.99 -21.41
C ALA A 196 -14.39 5.86 -22.39
N GLU A 197 -15.60 5.29 -22.30
CA GLU A 197 -16.09 4.27 -23.22
C GLU A 197 -16.25 4.83 -24.64
N HIS A 198 -16.82 6.02 -24.79
CA HIS A 198 -16.93 6.71 -26.07
C HIS A 198 -15.55 6.98 -26.67
N ALA A 199 -14.60 7.49 -25.87
CA ALA A 199 -13.22 7.71 -26.32
C ALA A 199 -12.53 6.40 -26.76
N ALA A 200 -12.74 5.31 -26.02
CA ALA A 200 -12.22 4.00 -26.39
C ALA A 200 -12.81 3.50 -27.72
N LYS A 201 -14.12 3.71 -27.94
CA LYS A 201 -14.79 3.33 -29.18
C LYS A 201 -14.26 4.10 -30.40
N VAL A 202 -14.12 5.42 -30.27
CA VAL A 202 -13.53 6.28 -31.34
C VAL A 202 -12.10 5.84 -31.65
N ASN A 203 -11.29 5.55 -30.63
CA ASN A 203 -9.93 5.04 -30.82
C ASN A 203 -9.91 3.67 -31.52
N MET A 204 -10.84 2.77 -31.18
CA MET A 204 -10.97 1.47 -31.84
C MET A 204 -11.33 1.61 -33.32
N GLU A 205 -12.24 2.52 -33.66
CA GLU A 205 -12.58 2.85 -35.06
C GLU A 205 -11.35 3.42 -35.80
N LYS A 206 -10.58 4.31 -35.17
CA LYS A 206 -9.36 4.87 -35.74
C LYS A 206 -8.27 3.83 -35.98
N VAL A 207 -8.10 2.88 -35.06
CA VAL A 207 -7.18 1.75 -35.26
C VAL A 207 -7.63 0.88 -36.45
N GLY A 208 -8.94 0.66 -36.60
CA GLY A 208 -9.50 -0.05 -37.75
C GLY A 208 -9.27 0.66 -39.09
N GLU A 209 -9.35 2.00 -39.13
CA GLU A 209 -8.97 2.80 -40.30
C GLU A 209 -7.48 2.67 -40.63
N LEU A 210 -6.61 2.89 -39.64
CA LEU A 210 -5.16 2.80 -39.83
C LEU A 210 -4.74 1.40 -40.31
N SER A 211 -5.37 0.34 -39.80
CA SER A 211 -5.10 -1.02 -40.25
C SER A 211 -5.50 -1.24 -41.73
N ARG A 212 -6.58 -0.61 -42.20
CA ARG A 212 -6.97 -0.66 -43.61
C ARG A 212 -6.00 0.12 -44.49
N GLU A 213 -5.57 1.31 -44.05
CA GLU A 213 -4.56 2.11 -44.75
C GLU A 213 -3.22 1.37 -44.86
N ILE A 214 -2.75 0.77 -43.76
CA ILE A 214 -1.52 -0.06 -43.77
C ILE A 214 -1.64 -1.21 -44.76
N SER A 215 -2.78 -1.90 -44.80
CA SER A 215 -3.01 -3.00 -45.73
C SER A 215 -2.98 -2.54 -47.19
N ALA A 216 -3.61 -1.40 -47.49
CA ALA A 216 -3.61 -0.81 -48.83
C ALA A 216 -2.19 -0.39 -49.28
N VAL A 217 -1.40 0.21 -48.37
CA VAL A 217 0.00 0.57 -48.65
C VAL A 217 0.85 -0.69 -48.88
N GLN A 218 0.67 -1.74 -48.10
CA GLN A 218 1.37 -3.01 -48.30
C GLN A 218 1.03 -3.66 -49.65
N GLU A 219 -0.24 -3.63 -50.06
CA GLU A 219 -0.67 -4.10 -51.37
C GLU A 219 -0.02 -3.28 -52.49
N SER A 220 -0.02 -1.95 -52.37
CA SER A 220 0.64 -1.05 -53.33
C SER A 220 2.14 -1.32 -53.44
N ILE A 221 2.83 -1.52 -52.32
CA ILE A 221 4.26 -1.92 -52.30
C ILE A 221 4.45 -3.27 -53.02
N GLY A 222 3.53 -4.22 -52.84
CA GLY A 222 3.52 -5.50 -53.55
C GLY A 222 3.41 -5.32 -55.07
N GLN A 223 2.49 -4.47 -55.53
CA GLN A 223 2.30 -4.16 -56.94
C GLN A 223 3.52 -3.46 -57.55
N VAL A 224 4.11 -2.48 -56.87
CA VAL A 224 5.32 -1.78 -57.33
C VAL A 224 6.50 -2.74 -57.45
N LYS A 225 6.67 -3.67 -56.50
CA LYS A 225 7.72 -4.71 -56.57
C LYS A 225 7.53 -5.63 -57.78
N LEU A 226 6.30 -6.03 -58.08
CA LEU A 226 5.97 -6.83 -59.27
C LEU A 226 6.30 -6.07 -60.56
N ALA A 227 5.83 -4.82 -60.68
CA ALA A 227 6.10 -3.98 -61.85
C ALA A 227 7.61 -3.72 -62.05
N SER A 228 8.37 -3.54 -60.97
CA SER A 228 9.83 -3.38 -61.02
C SER A 228 10.53 -4.64 -61.53
N LEU A 229 10.10 -5.82 -61.08
CA LEU A 229 10.60 -7.12 -61.57
C LEU A 229 10.33 -7.32 -63.06
N GLU A 230 9.11 -6.99 -63.49
CA GLU A 230 8.71 -7.05 -64.91
C GLU A 230 9.55 -6.09 -65.76
N ALA A 231 9.73 -4.84 -65.31
CA ALA A 231 10.56 -3.87 -66.00
C ALA A 231 12.03 -4.32 -66.13
N GLN A 232 12.62 -4.91 -65.08
CA GLN A 232 13.96 -5.49 -65.13
C GLN A 232 14.05 -6.66 -66.13
N GLN A 233 13.01 -7.50 -66.19
CA GLN A 233 12.95 -8.60 -67.14
C GLN A 233 12.89 -8.11 -68.59
N GLU A 234 12.05 -7.10 -68.88
CA GLU A 234 11.96 -6.50 -70.21
C GLU A 234 13.25 -5.77 -70.60
N GLN A 235 13.89 -5.08 -69.66
CA GLN A 235 15.20 -4.47 -69.87
C GLN A 235 16.25 -5.54 -70.26
N ALA A 236 16.28 -6.68 -69.57
CA ALA A 236 17.19 -7.77 -69.90
C ALA A 236 16.94 -8.36 -71.30
N LYS A 237 15.66 -8.50 -71.71
CA LYS A 237 15.31 -8.92 -73.07
C LYS A 237 15.78 -7.93 -74.13
N MET A 238 15.55 -6.63 -73.90
CA MET A 238 16.00 -5.54 -74.78
C MET A 238 17.53 -5.54 -74.96
N PHE A 239 18.30 -5.75 -73.89
CA PHE A 239 19.75 -5.85 -73.99
C PHE A 239 20.21 -7.06 -74.81
N ALA A 240 19.58 -8.23 -74.60
CA ALA A 240 19.88 -9.42 -75.38
C ALA A 240 19.57 -9.21 -76.88
N GLU A 241 18.46 -8.55 -77.22
CA GLU A 241 18.11 -8.21 -78.60
C GLU A 241 19.13 -7.25 -79.22
N LYS A 242 19.51 -6.17 -78.51
CA LYS A 242 20.54 -5.23 -79.00
C LYS A 242 21.90 -5.90 -79.22
N ASP A 243 22.30 -6.83 -78.35
CA ASP A 243 23.55 -7.57 -78.52
C ASP A 243 23.53 -8.46 -79.76
N THR A 244 22.40 -9.13 -80.05
CA THR A 244 22.28 -9.92 -81.28
C THR A 244 22.33 -9.03 -82.53
N GLN A 245 21.67 -7.87 -82.54
CA GLN A 245 21.79 -6.90 -83.64
C GLN A 245 23.24 -6.41 -83.82
N ARG A 246 23.94 -6.08 -82.73
CA ARG A 246 25.35 -5.65 -82.79
C ARG A 246 26.24 -6.70 -83.42
N GLN A 247 26.03 -7.97 -83.10
CA GLN A 247 26.78 -9.09 -83.68
C GLN A 247 26.51 -9.24 -85.19
N LEU A 248 25.25 -9.08 -85.62
CA LEU A 248 24.89 -9.11 -87.04
C LEU A 248 25.56 -7.99 -87.84
N TYR A 249 25.54 -6.75 -87.34
CA TYR A 249 26.22 -5.63 -88.00
C TYR A 249 27.73 -5.83 -88.10
N LYS A 250 28.36 -6.35 -87.03
CA LYS A 250 29.79 -6.66 -87.03
C LYS A 250 30.15 -7.70 -88.10
N ALA A 251 29.36 -8.77 -88.23
CA ALA A 251 29.59 -9.79 -89.25
C ALA A 251 29.48 -9.24 -90.68
N SER A 252 28.50 -8.36 -90.94
CA SER A 252 28.33 -7.71 -92.25
C SER A 252 29.51 -6.81 -92.62
N LEU A 253 30.06 -6.06 -91.65
CA LEU A 253 31.26 -5.24 -91.85
C LEU A 253 32.50 -6.08 -92.13
N GLU A 254 32.68 -7.20 -91.42
CA GLU A 254 33.78 -8.14 -91.67
C GLU A 254 33.66 -8.81 -93.05
N GLU A 255 32.44 -9.02 -93.57
CA GLU A 255 32.22 -9.54 -94.90
C GLU A 255 32.55 -8.50 -95.99
N SER A 256 32.15 -7.24 -95.81
CA SER A 256 32.43 -6.17 -96.78
C SER A 256 33.91 -5.83 -96.87
N THR A 257 34.63 -5.85 -95.75
CA THR A 257 36.09 -5.65 -95.72
C THR A 257 36.85 -6.77 -96.44
N LYS A 258 36.40 -8.03 -96.34
CA LYS A 258 36.97 -9.15 -97.12
C LYS A 258 36.76 -8.98 -98.62
N LYS A 259 35.58 -8.51 -99.04
CA LYS A 259 35.28 -8.20 -100.46
C LYS A 259 36.19 -7.08 -100.99
N LEU A 260 36.43 -6.05 -100.19
CA LEU A 260 37.31 -4.93 -100.53
C LEU A 260 38.79 -5.37 -100.67
N LEU A 261 39.23 -6.29 -99.81
CA LEU A 261 40.58 -6.86 -99.85
C LEU A 261 40.79 -7.80 -101.06
N ALA A 262 39.74 -8.52 -101.48
CA ALA A 262 39.77 -9.34 -102.70
C ALA A 262 39.87 -8.48 -103.97
N LEU A 263 39.14 -7.35 -104.03
CA LEU A 263 39.13 -6.43 -105.17
C LEU A 263 40.48 -5.71 -105.37
N LYS A 264 41.29 -5.62 -104.31
CA LYS A 264 42.61 -4.95 -104.32
C LYS A 264 43.72 -5.77 -105.01
N ASN A 265 43.52 -7.07 -105.23
CA ASN A 265 44.56 -7.98 -105.71
C ASN A 265 44.47 -8.34 -107.22
N GLU A 266 43.64 -7.64 -108.02
CA GLU A 266 43.32 -7.98 -109.43
C GLU A 266 43.83 -6.97 -110.50
N PHE A 267 44.86 -6.16 -110.25
CA PHE A 267 45.38 -5.19 -111.24
C PHE A 267 46.79 -5.52 -111.77
N ASP A 268 46.94 -5.64 -113.10
CA ASP A 268 48.20 -5.90 -113.84
C ASP A 268 48.59 -4.68 -114.73
N PRO A 269 49.82 -4.13 -114.68
CA PRO A 269 50.12 -2.76 -115.11
C PRO A 269 51.00 -2.61 -116.37
N GLU A 270 51.00 -3.56 -117.32
CA GLU A 270 52.03 -3.58 -118.40
C GLU A 270 51.54 -3.43 -119.86
N LEU A 271 50.24 -3.33 -120.13
CA LEU A 271 49.73 -3.21 -121.51
C LEU A 271 49.45 -1.76 -121.96
N THR A 272 49.36 -0.82 -121.02
CA THR A 272 48.81 0.53 -121.28
C THR A 272 49.83 1.53 -121.84
N ARG A 273 51.12 1.15 -121.93
CA ARG A 273 52.22 2.12 -122.04
C ARG A 273 52.61 2.54 -123.45
N ASN A 274 52.15 1.88 -124.51
CA ASN A 274 52.68 2.13 -125.87
C ASN A 274 51.67 2.64 -126.91
N LEU A 275 50.41 2.89 -126.51
CA LEU A 275 49.38 3.46 -127.41
C LEU A 275 48.94 4.85 -126.96
N GLU A 276 49.85 5.58 -126.32
CA GLU A 276 50.17 6.91 -126.83
C GLU A 276 50.84 6.76 -128.21
N ALA A 277 50.09 6.25 -129.16
CA ALA A 277 50.23 6.71 -130.52
C ALA A 277 48.84 7.26 -130.84
N GLN A 278 48.46 8.24 -130.03
CA GLN A 278 48.65 9.63 -130.42
C GLN A 278 47.48 10.02 -131.30
N LEU A 279 47.18 11.29 -131.33
CA LEU A 279 46.24 11.86 -132.28
C LEU A 279 44.74 11.59 -132.06
N SER A 280 44.31 10.40 -131.64
CA SER A 280 42.87 10.12 -131.63
C SER A 280 42.10 10.66 -130.42
N GLU A 281 42.76 11.21 -129.41
CA GLU A 281 42.03 11.69 -128.24
C GLU A 281 42.41 13.09 -127.77
N THR A 282 43.09 13.88 -128.60
CA THR A 282 43.17 15.33 -128.38
C THR A 282 41.78 15.99 -128.36
N VAL A 283 40.77 15.33 -128.93
CA VAL A 283 39.35 15.69 -128.85
C VAL A 283 38.69 15.28 -127.53
N ASN A 284 39.01 14.11 -126.96
CA ASN A 284 38.54 13.79 -125.60
C ASN A 284 39.48 14.32 -124.51
N GLN A 285 40.62 14.94 -124.80
CA GLN A 285 41.44 15.68 -123.83
C GLN A 285 40.73 16.97 -123.37
N ILE A 286 39.93 17.61 -124.22
CA ILE A 286 39.09 18.76 -123.82
C ILE A 286 37.90 18.30 -122.96
N GLY A 287 37.25 17.19 -123.35
CA GLY A 287 36.23 16.54 -122.52
C GLY A 287 36.79 15.93 -121.23
N ALA A 288 38.02 15.43 -121.24
CA ALA A 288 38.73 14.85 -120.09
C ALA A 288 39.30 15.92 -119.17
N LEU A 289 39.70 17.10 -119.65
CA LEU A 289 40.07 18.25 -118.81
C LEU A 289 38.85 18.85 -118.11
N GLN A 290 37.71 18.97 -118.80
CA GLN A 290 36.45 19.35 -118.16
C GLN A 290 35.96 18.29 -117.18
N LYS A 291 36.07 16.99 -117.52
CA LYS A 291 35.72 15.88 -116.64
C LYS A 291 36.70 15.70 -115.48
N GLN A 292 38.00 15.97 -115.65
CA GLN A 292 38.98 16.00 -114.55
C GLN A 292 38.79 17.21 -113.66
N MET A 293 38.40 18.37 -114.20
CA MET A 293 38.09 19.55 -113.40
C MET A 293 36.76 19.39 -112.66
N GLU A 294 35.74 18.76 -113.25
CA GLU A 294 34.51 18.33 -112.59
C GLU A 294 34.79 17.25 -111.54
N ASN A 295 35.60 16.24 -111.83
CA ASN A 295 35.95 15.17 -110.88
C ASN A 295 36.85 15.67 -109.73
N ALA A 296 37.78 16.60 -109.99
CA ALA A 296 38.60 17.23 -108.94
C ALA A 296 37.75 18.18 -108.08
N LYS A 297 36.84 18.95 -108.69
CA LYS A 297 35.86 19.74 -107.94
C LYS A 297 34.89 18.87 -107.15
N ALA A 298 34.48 17.72 -107.69
CA ALA A 298 33.64 16.76 -106.98
C ALA A 298 34.40 16.09 -105.84
N SER A 299 35.67 15.72 -106.04
CA SER A 299 36.54 15.16 -104.99
C SER A 299 36.88 16.18 -103.90
N ASP A 300 37.15 17.44 -104.26
CA ASP A 300 37.38 18.52 -103.31
C ASP A 300 36.09 18.85 -102.56
N LEU A 301 34.94 18.88 -103.25
CA LEU A 301 33.64 19.10 -102.62
C LEU A 301 33.27 17.94 -101.70
N GLU A 302 33.53 16.69 -102.08
CA GLU A 302 33.29 15.49 -101.28
C GLU A 302 34.24 15.44 -100.07
N SER A 303 35.51 15.83 -100.23
CA SER A 303 36.46 15.99 -99.12
C SER A 303 36.02 17.10 -98.16
N VAL A 304 35.61 18.25 -98.67
CA VAL A 304 35.09 19.34 -97.84
C VAL A 304 33.82 18.90 -97.13
N GLN A 305 32.91 18.20 -97.82
CA GLN A 305 31.66 17.69 -97.26
C GLN A 305 31.90 16.64 -96.18
N THR A 306 32.93 15.79 -96.34
CA THR A 306 33.37 14.81 -95.33
C THR A 306 33.93 15.53 -94.11
N VAL A 307 34.86 16.48 -94.31
CA VAL A 307 35.45 17.27 -93.21
C VAL A 307 34.41 18.13 -92.49
N THR A 308 33.44 18.72 -93.20
CA THR A 308 32.34 19.47 -92.55
C THR A 308 31.44 18.53 -91.74
N SER A 309 31.16 17.33 -92.24
CA SER A 309 30.36 16.34 -91.50
C SER A 309 31.09 15.84 -90.24
N GLU A 310 32.40 15.64 -90.33
CA GLU A 310 33.25 15.31 -89.17
C GLU A 310 33.34 16.46 -88.16
N LEU A 311 33.45 17.70 -88.64
CA LEU A 311 33.46 18.89 -87.80
C LEU A 311 32.12 19.09 -87.09
N ASP A 312 31.00 18.89 -87.80
CA ASP A 312 29.66 18.95 -87.22
C ASP A 312 29.46 17.82 -86.18
N GLY A 313 29.92 16.60 -86.47
CA GLY A 313 29.91 15.49 -85.50
C GLY A 313 30.79 15.73 -84.27
N ALA A 314 31.96 16.35 -84.44
CA ALA A 314 32.83 16.77 -83.34
C ALA A 314 32.20 17.89 -82.51
N LYS A 315 31.53 18.84 -83.16
CA LYS A 315 30.80 19.94 -82.49
C LYS A 315 29.63 19.42 -81.67
N GLU A 316 28.83 18.49 -82.20
CA GLU A 316 27.76 17.83 -81.45
C GLU A 316 28.30 17.03 -80.26
N SER A 317 29.42 16.33 -80.45
CA SER A 317 30.07 15.58 -79.36
C SER A 317 30.57 16.51 -78.26
N LEU A 318 31.17 17.66 -78.61
CA LEU A 318 31.62 18.67 -77.65
C LEU A 318 30.44 19.31 -76.91
N GLN A 319 29.33 19.58 -77.61
CA GLN A 319 28.08 20.08 -77.02
C GLN A 319 27.56 19.10 -75.96
N LYS A 320 27.50 17.79 -76.27
CA LYS A 320 27.08 16.75 -75.31
C LYS A 320 27.99 16.71 -74.08
N VAL A 321 29.31 16.79 -74.28
CA VAL A 321 30.27 16.82 -73.16
C VAL A 321 30.06 18.06 -72.27
N ALA A 322 29.77 19.23 -72.86
CA ALA A 322 29.47 20.44 -72.09
C ALA A 322 28.15 20.35 -71.30
N GLU A 323 27.12 19.69 -71.88
CA GLU A 323 25.85 19.42 -71.21
C GLU A 323 26.02 18.42 -70.05
N GLU A 324 26.83 17.38 -70.24
CA GLU A 324 27.22 16.43 -69.19
C GLU A 324 28.02 17.12 -68.07
N GLU A 325 28.98 17.98 -68.41
CA GLU A 325 29.75 18.77 -67.43
C GLU A 325 28.83 19.65 -66.57
N ASN A 326 27.88 20.37 -67.20
CA ASN A 326 26.90 21.18 -66.49
C ASN A 326 26.00 20.32 -65.58
N SER A 327 25.60 19.14 -66.04
CA SER A 327 24.79 18.20 -65.25
C SER A 327 25.57 17.69 -64.03
N LEU A 328 26.82 17.27 -64.21
CA LEU A 328 27.71 16.83 -63.14
C LEU A 328 28.00 17.96 -62.15
N ARG A 329 28.23 19.19 -62.62
CA ARG A 329 28.44 20.35 -61.75
C ARG A 329 27.20 20.59 -60.88
N SER A 330 26.00 20.51 -61.46
CA SER A 330 24.74 20.68 -60.72
C SER A 330 24.51 19.58 -59.67
N LEU A 331 24.92 18.34 -59.97
CA LEU A 331 24.86 17.22 -59.03
C LEU A 331 25.86 17.42 -57.88
N ALA A 332 27.09 17.83 -58.18
CA ALA A 332 28.10 18.12 -57.17
C ALA A 332 27.68 19.24 -56.22
N GLU A 333 27.02 20.28 -56.74
CA GLU A 333 26.47 21.36 -55.91
C GLU A 333 25.31 20.87 -55.03
N SER A 334 24.44 19.98 -55.54
CA SER A 334 23.38 19.33 -54.77
C SER A 334 23.95 18.47 -53.63
N LEU A 335 24.92 17.61 -53.93
CA LEU A 335 25.57 16.75 -52.93
C LEU A 335 26.31 17.57 -51.86
N LYS A 336 26.88 18.73 -52.23
CA LYS A 336 27.51 19.64 -51.27
C LYS A 336 26.49 20.24 -50.30
N MET A 337 25.31 20.61 -50.80
CA MET A 337 24.21 21.11 -49.94
C MET A 337 23.67 20.01 -49.04
N GLU A 338 23.48 18.78 -49.55
CA GLU A 338 23.08 17.62 -48.73
C GLU A 338 24.11 17.32 -47.64
N LEU A 339 25.40 17.35 -47.96
CA LEU A 339 26.46 17.14 -46.98
C LEU A 339 26.44 18.19 -45.86
N GLU A 340 26.19 19.45 -46.20
CA GLU A 340 26.11 20.52 -45.19
C GLU A 340 24.86 20.37 -44.31
N ASN A 341 23.72 20.01 -44.91
CA ASN A 341 22.49 19.69 -44.17
C ASN A 341 22.71 18.51 -43.19
N VAL A 342 23.36 17.44 -43.63
CA VAL A 342 23.68 16.28 -42.77
C VAL A 342 24.61 16.67 -41.61
N LYS A 343 25.56 17.60 -41.81
CA LYS A 343 26.41 18.10 -40.73
C LYS A 343 25.62 18.92 -39.70
N GLU A 344 24.68 19.73 -40.16
CA GLU A 344 23.79 20.50 -39.29
C GLU A 344 22.91 19.54 -38.45
N GLU A 345 22.24 18.60 -39.10
CA GLU A 345 21.43 17.57 -38.43
C GLU A 345 22.24 16.75 -37.41
N HIS A 346 23.47 16.35 -37.76
CA HIS A 346 24.36 15.64 -36.85
C HIS A 346 24.72 16.50 -35.62
N SER A 347 24.95 17.81 -35.82
CA SER A 347 25.26 18.73 -34.72
C SER A 347 24.06 18.89 -33.78
N GLU A 348 22.85 19.06 -34.32
CA GLU A 348 21.63 19.10 -33.52
C GLU A 348 21.39 17.79 -32.74
N LEU A 349 21.63 16.65 -33.39
CA LEU A 349 21.41 15.34 -32.78
C LEU A 349 22.39 15.12 -31.62
N LYS A 350 23.64 15.57 -31.77
CA LYS A 350 24.65 15.55 -30.71
C LYS A 350 24.27 16.45 -29.52
N GLU A 351 23.70 17.62 -29.77
CA GLU A 351 23.20 18.48 -28.69
C GLU A 351 22.00 17.85 -27.96
N LYS A 352 21.06 17.25 -28.71
CA LYS A 352 19.93 16.50 -28.15
C LYS A 352 20.41 15.30 -27.33
N GLU A 353 21.40 14.56 -27.81
CA GLU A 353 22.03 13.44 -27.08
C GLU A 353 22.58 13.92 -25.73
N ALA A 354 23.41 14.97 -25.72
CA ALA A 354 23.98 15.53 -24.48
C ALA A 354 22.89 16.02 -23.50
N ALA A 355 21.81 16.63 -24.00
CA ALA A 355 20.67 17.03 -23.19
C ALA A 355 19.95 15.83 -22.57
N THR A 356 19.71 14.77 -23.35
CA THR A 356 19.09 13.53 -22.85
C THR A 356 19.97 12.80 -21.84
N GLU A 357 21.29 12.80 -22.03
CA GLU A 357 22.25 12.22 -21.09
C GLU A 357 22.24 12.98 -19.75
N SER A 358 22.18 14.32 -19.80
CA SER A 358 22.03 15.17 -18.61
C SER A 358 20.72 14.87 -17.85
N ILE A 359 19.60 14.72 -18.56
CA ILE A 359 18.31 14.35 -17.97
C ILE A 359 18.38 12.96 -17.34
N ALA A 360 18.95 11.97 -18.04
CA ALA A 360 19.14 10.62 -17.53
C ALA A 360 20.00 10.62 -16.25
N GLY A 361 21.08 11.40 -16.24
CA GLY A 361 21.92 11.61 -15.06
C GLY A 361 21.15 12.21 -13.87
N ASN A 362 20.32 13.25 -14.11
CA ASN A 362 19.49 13.86 -13.09
C ASN A 362 18.47 12.85 -12.50
N LEU A 363 17.80 12.09 -13.36
CA LEU A 363 16.86 11.05 -12.96
C LEU A 363 17.55 9.96 -12.15
N HIS A 364 18.76 9.55 -12.53
CA HIS A 364 19.55 8.57 -11.78
C HIS A 364 19.93 9.06 -10.37
N VAL A 365 20.30 10.33 -10.23
CA VAL A 365 20.57 10.95 -8.93
C VAL A 365 19.31 10.99 -8.07
N LYS A 366 18.17 11.39 -8.64
CA LYS A 366 16.88 11.38 -7.93
C LYS A 366 16.50 9.98 -7.48
N LEU A 367 16.65 8.98 -8.34
CA LEU A 367 16.36 7.58 -8.03
C LEU A 367 17.24 7.05 -6.90
N ARG A 368 18.54 7.36 -6.92
CA ARG A 368 19.44 6.99 -5.82
C ARG A 368 19.06 7.66 -4.50
N LYS A 369 18.68 8.94 -4.56
CA LYS A 369 18.23 9.69 -3.38
C LYS A 369 16.95 9.07 -2.78
N THR A 370 15.93 8.84 -3.60
CA THR A 370 14.67 8.24 -3.12
C THR A 370 14.89 6.82 -2.61
N LYS A 371 15.78 6.04 -3.24
CA LYS A 371 16.18 4.73 -2.75
C LYS A 371 16.82 4.80 -1.36
N ALA A 372 17.75 5.72 -1.14
CA ALA A 372 18.39 5.89 0.17
C ALA A 372 17.40 6.37 1.25
N GLU A 373 16.49 7.27 0.91
CA GLU A 373 15.41 7.72 1.81
C GLU A 373 14.46 6.56 2.17
N PHE A 374 14.12 5.72 1.19
CA PHE A 374 13.30 4.54 1.40
C PHE A 374 13.98 3.48 2.28
N GLU A 375 15.28 3.22 2.06
CA GLU A 375 16.06 2.34 2.93
C GLU A 375 16.12 2.87 4.37
N ALA A 376 16.29 4.18 4.55
CA ALA A 376 16.23 4.80 5.88
C ALA A 376 14.86 4.61 6.54
N PHE A 377 13.77 4.82 5.79
CA PHE A 377 12.41 4.59 6.28
C PHE A 377 12.18 3.14 6.69
N LEU A 378 12.64 2.16 5.90
CA LEU A 378 12.54 0.73 6.25
C LEU A 378 13.27 0.41 7.55
N THR A 379 14.46 0.98 7.76
CA THR A 379 15.17 0.75 9.04
C THR A 379 14.40 1.31 10.22
N GLU A 380 13.74 2.46 10.07
CA GLU A 380 12.95 3.05 11.15
C GLU A 380 11.62 2.31 11.38
N GLU A 381 10.96 1.86 10.32
CA GLU A 381 9.79 0.98 10.37
C GLU A 381 10.12 -0.34 11.08
N SER A 382 11.28 -0.94 10.81
CA SER A 382 11.69 -2.16 11.51
C SER A 382 11.92 -1.95 13.01
N LYS A 383 12.47 -0.81 13.44
CA LYS A 383 12.66 -0.48 14.86
C LYS A 383 11.33 -0.25 15.57
N THR A 384 10.45 0.53 14.95
CA THR A 384 9.12 0.82 15.51
C THR A 384 8.25 -0.43 15.56
N ARG A 385 8.32 -1.31 14.54
CA ARG A 385 7.68 -2.63 14.57
C ARG A 385 8.20 -3.49 15.72
N GLY A 386 9.52 -3.55 15.92
CA GLY A 386 10.11 -4.25 17.07
C GLY A 386 9.62 -3.72 18.42
N ALA A 387 9.55 -2.40 18.59
CA ALA A 387 8.99 -1.79 19.80
C ALA A 387 7.50 -2.11 20.00
N CYS A 388 6.71 -2.18 18.93
CA CYS A 388 5.31 -2.60 18.98
C CYS A 388 5.19 -4.09 19.38
N GLU A 389 6.03 -4.98 18.86
CA GLU A 389 6.04 -6.41 19.22
C GLU A 389 6.41 -6.61 20.70
N GLU A 390 7.37 -5.85 21.22
CA GLU A 390 7.70 -5.83 22.65
C GLU A 390 6.53 -5.32 23.50
N MET A 391 5.85 -4.26 23.06
CA MET A 391 4.66 -3.73 23.74
C MET A 391 3.50 -4.74 23.75
N ILE A 392 3.29 -5.46 22.65
CA ILE A 392 2.28 -6.52 22.58
C ILE A 392 2.64 -7.66 23.54
N SER A 393 3.91 -8.07 23.57
CA SER A 393 4.37 -9.15 24.47
C SER A 393 4.19 -8.78 25.94
N THR A 394 4.51 -7.53 26.32
CA THR A 394 4.32 -7.05 27.69
C THR A 394 2.84 -6.94 28.07
N LEU A 395 1.97 -6.49 27.15
CA LEU A 395 0.52 -6.48 27.37
C LEU A 395 -0.06 -7.88 27.54
N GLN A 396 0.37 -8.85 26.72
CA GLN A 396 -0.05 -10.25 26.86
C GLN A 396 0.40 -10.83 28.20
N GLN A 397 1.64 -10.55 28.63
CA GLN A 397 2.12 -10.98 29.93
C GLN A 397 1.29 -10.37 31.08
N LEU A 398 1.02 -9.07 31.05
CA LEU A 398 0.19 -8.40 32.06
C LEU A 398 -1.25 -8.94 32.10
N LEU A 399 -1.81 -9.31 30.94
CA LEU A 399 -3.12 -9.96 30.87
C LEU A 399 -3.13 -11.31 31.58
N VAL A 400 -2.11 -12.13 31.35
CA VAL A 400 -1.97 -13.43 32.03
C VAL A 400 -1.78 -13.24 33.53
N GLU A 401 -0.94 -12.29 33.95
CA GLU A 401 -0.73 -11.95 35.37
C GLU A 401 -2.03 -11.46 36.03
N ALA A 402 -2.79 -10.58 35.37
CA ALA A 402 -4.07 -10.09 35.86
C ALA A 402 -5.13 -11.20 35.97
N GLU A 403 -5.17 -12.12 35.00
CA GLU A 403 -6.08 -13.25 35.03
C GLU A 403 -5.73 -14.25 36.14
N ASN A 404 -4.44 -14.50 36.38
CA ASN A 404 -3.99 -15.32 37.50
C ASN A 404 -4.35 -14.66 38.84
N ALA A 405 -4.07 -13.37 39.02
CA ALA A 405 -4.44 -12.64 40.24
C ALA A 405 -5.97 -12.65 40.49
N ARG A 406 -6.78 -12.57 39.43
CA ARG A 406 -8.25 -12.72 39.53
C ARG A 406 -8.64 -14.11 40.01
N ARG A 407 -8.02 -15.17 39.46
CA ARG A 407 -8.29 -16.56 39.86
C ARG A 407 -7.94 -16.77 41.34
N GLU A 408 -6.77 -16.31 41.76
CA GLU A 408 -6.34 -16.37 43.16
C GLU A 408 -7.32 -15.63 44.08
N ALA A 409 -7.78 -14.43 43.69
CA ALA A 409 -8.78 -13.69 44.45
C ALA A 409 -10.14 -14.43 44.54
N GLU A 410 -10.57 -15.10 43.47
CA GLU A 410 -11.79 -15.92 43.47
C GLU A 410 -11.65 -17.16 44.36
N GLU A 411 -10.48 -17.80 44.38
CA GLU A 411 -10.17 -18.92 45.27
C GLU A 411 -10.19 -18.47 46.74
N MET A 412 -9.47 -17.39 47.07
CA MET A 412 -9.48 -16.80 48.41
C MET A 412 -10.90 -16.42 48.87
N LYS A 413 -11.74 -15.92 47.97
CA LYS A 413 -13.14 -15.60 48.29
C LYS A 413 -13.95 -16.86 48.64
N LYS A 414 -13.74 -17.97 47.92
CA LYS A 414 -14.41 -19.25 48.24
C LYS A 414 -13.96 -19.77 49.60
N GLU A 415 -12.66 -19.78 49.86
CA GLU A 415 -12.10 -20.18 51.15
C GLU A 415 -12.64 -19.31 52.30
N ALA A 416 -12.74 -17.99 52.09
CA ALA A 416 -13.32 -17.09 53.08
C ALA A 416 -14.80 -17.37 53.38
N GLU A 417 -15.60 -17.71 52.36
CA GLU A 417 -17.01 -18.10 52.55
C GLU A 417 -17.13 -19.45 53.27
N GLU A 418 -16.28 -20.43 52.95
CA GLU A 418 -16.24 -21.70 53.67
C GLU A 418 -15.90 -21.51 55.14
N LEU A 419 -14.87 -20.72 55.45
CA LEU A 419 -14.51 -20.37 56.83
C LEU A 419 -15.64 -19.62 57.55
N ARG A 420 -16.38 -18.75 56.85
CA ARG A 420 -17.54 -18.05 57.43
C ARG A 420 -18.67 -19.02 57.77
N LEU A 421 -18.96 -19.99 56.91
CA LEU A 421 -19.97 -21.02 57.18
C LEU A 421 -19.57 -21.90 58.36
N GLU A 422 -18.30 -22.30 58.44
CA GLU A 422 -17.77 -23.08 59.57
C GLU A 422 -17.84 -22.28 60.89
N ALA A 423 -17.51 -20.99 60.86
CA ALA A 423 -17.62 -20.10 62.01
C ALA A 423 -19.08 -19.94 62.47
N GLU A 424 -20.03 -19.82 61.53
CA GLU A 424 -21.45 -19.72 61.86
C GLU A 424 -21.99 -21.04 62.43
N ALA A 425 -21.58 -22.19 61.89
CA ALA A 425 -21.93 -23.49 62.45
C ALA A 425 -21.39 -23.64 63.89
N SER A 426 -20.15 -23.22 64.12
CA SER A 426 -19.54 -23.19 65.45
C SER A 426 -20.28 -22.27 66.42
N ARG A 427 -20.76 -21.11 65.94
CA ARG A 427 -21.57 -20.17 66.74
C ARG A 427 -22.90 -20.78 67.16
N ILE A 428 -23.59 -21.46 66.25
CA ILE A 428 -24.86 -22.15 66.55
C ILE A 428 -24.62 -23.26 67.59
N ALA A 429 -23.58 -24.07 67.40
CA ALA A 429 -23.23 -25.12 68.36
C ALA A 429 -22.90 -24.57 69.75
N LEU A 430 -22.23 -23.41 69.82
CA LEU A 430 -21.99 -22.71 71.09
C LEU A 430 -23.30 -22.24 71.74
N GLU A 431 -24.20 -21.62 70.98
CA GLU A 431 -25.51 -21.15 71.48
C GLU A 431 -26.37 -22.33 72.01
N GLU A 432 -26.34 -23.48 71.34
CA GLU A 432 -26.96 -24.71 71.82
C GLU A 432 -26.33 -25.22 73.13
N ALA A 433 -24.99 -25.21 73.22
CA ALA A 433 -24.28 -25.63 74.43
C ALA A 433 -24.54 -24.67 75.61
N GLU A 434 -24.62 -23.36 75.37
CA GLU A 434 -24.99 -22.36 76.38
C GLU A 434 -26.42 -22.58 76.91
N GLN A 435 -27.36 -22.91 76.01
CA GLN A 435 -28.72 -23.22 76.40
C GLN A 435 -28.80 -24.50 77.23
N GLN A 436 -28.05 -25.54 76.87
CA GLN A 436 -27.93 -26.77 77.67
C GLN A 436 -27.32 -26.51 79.05
N LEU A 437 -26.28 -25.67 79.12
CA LEU A 437 -25.67 -25.28 80.39
C LEU A 437 -26.67 -24.55 81.29
N ARG A 438 -27.49 -23.65 80.73
CA ARG A 438 -28.53 -22.95 81.50
C ARG A 438 -29.54 -23.92 82.11
N VAL A 439 -30.00 -24.91 81.33
CA VAL A 439 -30.90 -25.96 81.83
C VAL A 439 -30.22 -26.76 82.94
N ALA A 440 -28.97 -27.18 82.75
CA ALA A 440 -28.23 -27.91 83.77
C ALA A 440 -28.02 -27.11 85.07
N LEU A 441 -27.84 -25.78 84.97
CA LEU A 441 -27.75 -24.89 86.14
C LEU A 441 -29.09 -24.80 86.89
N GLU A 442 -30.21 -24.64 86.18
CA GLU A 442 -31.55 -24.63 86.79
C GLU A 442 -31.85 -25.97 87.50
N GLU A 443 -31.48 -27.10 86.87
CA GLU A 443 -31.59 -28.43 87.46
C GLU A 443 -30.70 -28.58 88.71
N ALA A 444 -29.47 -28.08 88.66
CA ALA A 444 -28.55 -28.10 89.80
C ALA A 444 -29.05 -27.23 90.96
N GLU A 445 -29.64 -26.05 90.68
CA GLU A 445 -30.29 -25.21 91.68
C GLU A 445 -31.51 -25.92 92.30
N ALA A 446 -32.36 -26.54 91.49
CA ALA A 446 -33.49 -27.32 91.97
C ALA A 446 -33.03 -28.51 92.83
N ALA A 447 -31.95 -29.20 92.45
CA ALA A 447 -31.35 -30.26 93.24
C ALA A 447 -30.81 -29.76 94.58
N LYS A 448 -30.18 -28.58 94.61
CA LYS A 448 -29.72 -27.92 95.85
C LYS A 448 -30.88 -27.49 96.75
N GLU A 449 -31.98 -27.00 96.19
CA GLU A 449 -33.20 -26.74 96.96
C GLU A 449 -33.82 -28.03 97.52
N ALA A 450 -33.81 -29.11 96.76
CA ALA A 450 -34.27 -30.41 97.25
C ALA A 450 -33.35 -30.96 98.36
N GLU A 451 -32.03 -30.79 98.21
CA GLU A 451 -31.03 -31.14 99.22
C GLU A 451 -31.26 -30.36 100.53
N THR A 452 -31.41 -29.03 100.46
CA THR A 452 -31.69 -28.20 101.65
C THR A 452 -33.00 -28.59 102.33
N LYS A 453 -34.07 -28.85 101.55
CA LYS A 453 -35.34 -29.38 102.09
C LYS A 453 -35.16 -30.73 102.79
N ALA A 454 -34.37 -31.64 102.20
CA ALA A 454 -34.07 -32.93 102.81
C ALA A 454 -33.25 -32.77 104.10
N LEU A 455 -32.25 -31.88 104.10
CA LEU A 455 -31.45 -31.55 105.28
C LEU A 455 -32.30 -30.95 106.40
N ASP A 456 -33.24 -30.05 106.08
CA ASP A 456 -34.17 -29.47 107.05
C ASP A 456 -35.12 -30.54 107.62
N GLN A 457 -35.60 -31.48 106.80
CA GLN A 457 -36.38 -32.62 107.27
C GLN A 457 -35.55 -33.53 108.20
N ILE A 458 -34.31 -33.83 107.84
CA ILE A 458 -33.38 -34.60 108.68
C ILE A 458 -33.16 -33.87 110.01
N LYS A 459 -32.94 -32.55 109.97
CA LYS A 459 -32.76 -31.73 111.17
C LYS A 459 -34.00 -31.75 112.07
N MET A 460 -35.18 -31.53 111.51
CA MET A 460 -36.46 -31.62 112.24
C MET A 460 -36.70 -33.00 112.85
N LEU A 461 -36.42 -34.09 112.12
CA LEU A 461 -36.51 -35.45 112.64
C LEU A 461 -35.47 -35.71 113.74
N SER A 462 -34.25 -35.19 113.59
CA SER A 462 -33.19 -35.29 114.59
C SER A 462 -33.52 -34.50 115.85
N GLU A 463 -34.06 -33.29 115.74
CA GLU A 463 -34.52 -32.46 116.86
C GLU A 463 -35.74 -33.08 117.54
N ARG A 464 -36.69 -33.65 116.79
CA ARG A 464 -37.81 -34.42 117.35
C ARG A 464 -37.33 -35.68 118.08
N THR A 465 -36.35 -36.39 117.52
CA THR A 465 -35.76 -37.58 118.16
C THR A 465 -34.92 -37.19 119.38
N ASN A 466 -34.18 -36.09 119.32
CA ASN A 466 -33.41 -35.54 120.44
C ASN A 466 -34.32 -34.96 121.52
N ALA A 467 -35.47 -34.35 121.18
CA ALA A 467 -36.49 -33.91 122.13
C ALA A 467 -37.23 -35.11 122.77
N ALA A 468 -37.54 -36.15 121.99
CA ALA A 468 -38.05 -37.42 122.51
C ALA A 468 -37.05 -38.13 123.45
N ARG A 469 -35.75 -38.07 123.14
CA ARG A 469 -34.67 -38.54 124.02
C ARG A 469 -34.44 -37.62 125.23
N ALA A 470 -34.59 -36.30 125.11
CA ALA A 470 -34.47 -35.36 126.23
C ALA A 470 -35.67 -35.40 127.18
N SER A 471 -36.84 -35.90 126.73
CA SER A 471 -38.04 -36.10 127.56
C SER A 471 -38.03 -37.42 128.35
N THR A 472 -36.92 -38.18 128.32
CA THR A 472 -36.70 -39.38 129.13
C THR A 472 -35.34 -39.28 129.82
N SER A 473 -35.35 -38.87 131.10
CA SER A 473 -34.17 -38.74 131.96
C SER A 473 -34.51 -39.22 133.39
N GLU A 474 -34.37 -40.46 133.86
CA GLU A 474 -34.60 -41.78 133.24
C GLU A 474 -34.12 -41.98 131.78
N SER A 475 -32.91 -41.58 131.33
CA SER A 475 -31.57 -41.39 131.94
C SER A 475 -30.69 -42.63 131.90
N GLY A 476 -29.41 -42.40 131.54
CA GLY A 476 -28.32 -43.14 132.18
C GLY A 476 -27.80 -44.39 131.49
N ALA A 477 -28.04 -44.61 130.20
CA ALA A 477 -27.26 -45.60 129.46
C ALA A 477 -25.92 -44.97 129.03
N ASN A 478 -24.91 -45.09 129.88
CA ASN A 478 -23.53 -45.16 129.39
C ASN A 478 -23.47 -46.39 128.49
N ILE A 479 -23.73 -46.21 127.19
CA ILE A 479 -23.49 -47.25 126.20
C ILE A 479 -21.99 -47.49 126.25
N THR A 480 -21.59 -48.57 126.92
CA THR A 480 -20.22 -49.04 126.93
C THR A 480 -20.01 -49.73 125.59
N ILE A 481 -19.84 -48.92 124.54
CA ILE A 481 -19.36 -49.40 123.25
C ILE A 481 -17.97 -49.97 123.49
N SER A 482 -17.74 -51.20 123.05
CA SER A 482 -16.42 -51.80 123.11
C SER A 482 -15.42 -50.90 122.39
N ARG A 483 -14.14 -50.93 122.81
CA ARG A 483 -13.09 -50.18 122.13
C ARG A 483 -13.09 -50.47 120.62
N GLU A 484 -13.39 -51.71 120.24
CA GLU A 484 -13.54 -52.15 118.86
C GLU A 484 -14.75 -51.54 118.15
N GLU A 485 -15.90 -51.38 118.82
CA GLU A 485 -17.07 -50.69 118.25
C GLU A 485 -16.85 -49.19 118.10
N LEU A 486 -16.20 -48.53 119.08
CA LEU A 486 -15.81 -47.12 118.96
C LEU A 486 -14.81 -46.93 117.82
N GLU A 487 -13.77 -47.78 117.74
CA GLU A 487 -12.80 -47.76 116.64
C GLU A 487 -13.47 -48.08 115.31
N SER A 488 -14.46 -48.97 115.25
CA SER A 488 -15.22 -49.23 114.03
C SER A 488 -16.11 -48.06 113.61
N LEU A 489 -16.73 -47.36 114.57
CA LEU A 489 -17.57 -46.20 114.27
C LEU A 489 -16.72 -45.00 113.88
N SER A 490 -15.62 -44.76 114.58
CA SER A 490 -14.61 -43.76 114.21
C SER A 490 -14.02 -44.06 112.84
N ARG A 491 -13.68 -45.32 112.53
CA ARG A 491 -13.23 -45.70 111.19
C ARG A 491 -14.29 -45.44 110.12
N LYS A 492 -15.57 -45.71 110.39
CA LYS A 492 -16.67 -45.37 109.45
C LYS A 492 -16.87 -43.87 109.26
N VAL A 493 -16.69 -43.07 110.32
CA VAL A 493 -16.72 -41.61 110.23
C VAL A 493 -15.53 -41.13 109.40
N GLU A 494 -14.33 -41.60 109.68
CA GLU A 494 -13.12 -41.30 108.89
C GLU A 494 -13.28 -41.74 107.43
N GLU A 495 -13.85 -42.92 107.14
CA GLU A 495 -14.15 -43.39 105.79
C GLU A 495 -15.17 -42.48 105.08
N SER A 496 -16.18 -41.99 105.80
CA SER A 496 -17.17 -41.05 105.27
C SER A 496 -16.59 -39.66 105.03
N ASP A 497 -15.75 -39.17 105.94
CA ASP A 497 -15.06 -37.88 105.82
C ASP A 497 -14.06 -37.93 104.66
N ASN A 498 -13.28 -39.01 104.55
CA ASN A 498 -12.40 -39.24 103.40
C ASN A 498 -13.19 -39.29 102.08
N LEU A 499 -14.37 -39.92 102.06
CA LEU A 499 -15.23 -39.94 100.88
C LEU A 499 -15.78 -38.55 100.52
N ALA A 500 -16.13 -37.74 101.52
CA ALA A 500 -16.56 -36.35 101.32
C ALA A 500 -15.40 -35.49 100.80
N GLU A 501 -14.21 -35.59 101.39
CA GLU A 501 -13.00 -34.92 100.93
C GLU A 501 -12.62 -35.32 99.51
N MET A 502 -12.70 -36.62 99.16
CA MET A 502 -12.49 -37.09 97.79
C MET A 502 -13.51 -36.48 96.81
N LYS A 503 -14.79 -36.37 97.19
CA LYS A 503 -15.82 -35.74 96.36
C LYS A 503 -15.57 -34.25 96.17
N VAL A 504 -15.18 -33.54 97.22
CA VAL A 504 -14.81 -32.11 97.14
C VAL A 504 -13.57 -31.91 96.28
N ALA A 505 -12.53 -32.74 96.45
CA ALA A 505 -11.32 -32.70 95.63
C ALA A 505 -11.63 -32.98 94.15
N ALA A 506 -12.50 -33.94 93.85
CA ALA A 506 -12.94 -34.22 92.49
C ALA A 506 -13.72 -33.03 91.88
N ALA A 507 -14.61 -32.40 92.64
CA ALA A 507 -15.34 -31.22 92.19
C ALA A 507 -14.40 -30.01 91.96
N MET A 508 -13.43 -29.79 92.86
CA MET A 508 -12.41 -28.75 92.69
C MET A 508 -11.54 -28.99 91.45
N ALA A 509 -11.14 -30.23 91.20
CA ALA A 509 -10.40 -30.60 89.99
C ALA A 509 -11.21 -30.34 88.70
N GLN A 510 -12.53 -30.61 88.71
CA GLN A 510 -13.41 -30.27 87.58
C GLN A 510 -13.52 -28.75 87.38
N VAL A 511 -13.65 -27.97 88.46
CA VAL A 511 -13.67 -26.50 88.37
C VAL A 511 -12.36 -25.94 87.82
N GLU A 512 -11.22 -26.47 88.27
CA GLU A 512 -9.91 -26.07 87.76
C GLU A 512 -9.73 -26.44 86.28
N ALA A 513 -10.21 -27.61 85.85
CA ALA A 513 -10.21 -28.00 84.44
C ALA A 513 -11.06 -27.06 83.57
N VAL A 514 -12.26 -26.68 84.03
CA VAL A 514 -13.12 -25.71 83.33
C VAL A 514 -12.45 -24.34 83.25
N LYS A 515 -11.86 -23.84 84.35
CA LYS A 515 -11.11 -22.58 84.36
C LYS A 515 -9.89 -22.60 83.44
N ALA A 516 -9.20 -23.73 83.33
CA ALA A 516 -8.10 -23.89 82.39
C ALA A 516 -8.59 -23.80 80.94
N SER A 517 -9.69 -24.49 80.62
CA SER A 517 -10.33 -24.45 79.30
C SER A 517 -10.84 -23.05 78.92
N GLU A 518 -11.46 -22.35 79.86
CA GLU A 518 -11.94 -20.97 79.69
C GLU A 518 -10.78 -20.02 79.36
N ASN A 519 -9.67 -20.10 80.10
CA ASN A 519 -8.48 -19.29 79.83
C ASN A 519 -7.85 -19.60 78.48
N GLU A 520 -7.89 -20.85 78.02
CA GLU A 520 -7.40 -21.24 76.70
C GLU A 520 -8.30 -20.67 75.59
N ALA A 521 -9.62 -20.70 75.77
CA ALA A 521 -10.59 -20.10 74.86
C ALA A 521 -10.41 -18.57 74.78
N LEU A 522 -10.22 -17.89 75.91
CA LEU A 522 -9.94 -16.45 75.96
C LEU A 522 -8.65 -16.10 75.21
N LYS A 523 -7.58 -16.88 75.37
CA LYS A 523 -6.33 -16.66 74.62
C LYS A 523 -6.50 -16.84 73.12
N ARG A 524 -7.32 -17.82 72.68
CA ARG A 524 -7.64 -17.99 71.25
C ARG A 524 -8.41 -16.79 70.70
N LEU A 525 -9.38 -16.29 71.45
CA LEU A 525 -10.16 -15.11 71.07
C LEU A 525 -9.30 -13.83 71.01
N GLU A 526 -8.39 -13.64 71.96
CA GLU A 526 -7.45 -12.52 71.94
C GLU A 526 -6.52 -12.59 70.72
N ALA A 527 -6.05 -13.79 70.34
CA ALA A 527 -5.23 -13.99 69.16
C ALA A 527 -5.99 -13.66 67.86
N THR A 528 -7.23 -14.13 67.70
CA THR A 528 -8.04 -13.82 66.51
C THR A 528 -8.39 -12.34 66.43
N GLN A 529 -8.66 -11.69 67.57
CA GLN A 529 -8.91 -10.26 67.61
C GLN A 529 -7.66 -9.46 67.18
N LYS A 530 -6.47 -9.90 67.59
CA LYS A 530 -5.21 -9.29 67.17
C LYS A 530 -4.97 -9.46 65.66
N GLU A 531 -5.22 -10.64 65.10
CA GLU A 531 -5.12 -10.88 63.66
C GLU A 531 -6.09 -10.02 62.85
N ILE A 532 -7.33 -9.83 63.33
CA ILE A 532 -8.30 -8.92 62.73
C ILE A 532 -7.79 -7.48 62.72
N GLU A 533 -7.18 -7.01 63.80
CA GLU A 533 -6.62 -5.67 63.87
C GLU A 533 -5.42 -5.49 62.92
N ASP A 534 -4.53 -6.49 62.86
CA ASP A 534 -3.40 -6.49 61.92
C ASP A 534 -3.90 -6.48 60.45
N MET A 535 -4.95 -7.22 60.12
CA MET A 535 -5.59 -7.20 58.80
C MET A 535 -6.22 -5.83 58.48
N LYS A 536 -6.85 -5.16 59.47
CA LYS A 536 -7.39 -3.81 59.27
C LYS A 536 -6.30 -2.79 58.98
N VAL A 537 -5.19 -2.85 59.73
CA VAL A 537 -4.03 -1.97 59.50
C VAL A 537 -3.45 -2.23 58.10
N ALA A 538 -3.26 -3.49 57.72
CA ALA A 538 -2.78 -3.85 56.38
C ALA A 538 -3.71 -3.35 55.27
N THR A 539 -5.03 -3.46 55.47
CA THR A 539 -6.04 -2.97 54.52
C THR A 539 -6.03 -1.45 54.40
N ALA A 540 -5.90 -0.72 55.51
CA ALA A 540 -5.81 0.74 55.51
C ALA A 540 -4.54 1.23 54.80
N ASP A 541 -3.41 0.55 54.99
CA ASP A 541 -2.16 0.86 54.29
C ASP A 541 -2.23 0.53 52.80
N ALA A 542 -2.88 -0.58 52.43
CA ALA A 542 -3.14 -0.92 51.02
C ALA A 542 -4.02 0.13 50.35
N LEU A 543 -5.06 0.61 51.03
CA LEU A 543 -5.95 1.66 50.55
C LEU A 543 -5.17 2.97 50.31
N LYS A 544 -4.36 3.41 51.28
CA LYS A 544 -3.50 4.60 51.10
C LYS A 544 -2.55 4.47 49.91
N ARG A 545 -1.95 3.28 49.71
CA ARG A 545 -1.07 3.03 48.54
C ARG A 545 -1.85 3.12 47.23
N ALA A 546 -3.07 2.57 47.19
CA ALA A 546 -3.95 2.65 46.01
C ALA A 546 -4.35 4.10 45.71
N GLU A 547 -4.72 4.88 46.72
CA GLU A 547 -5.03 6.32 46.58
C GLU A 547 -3.82 7.11 46.06
N MET A 548 -2.62 6.85 46.59
CA MET A 548 -1.38 7.48 46.10
C MET A 548 -1.08 7.11 44.65
N ALA A 549 -1.33 5.86 44.26
CA ALA A 549 -1.13 5.40 42.87
C ALA A 549 -2.13 6.06 41.91
N GLU A 550 -3.41 6.17 42.28
CA GLU A 550 -4.42 6.89 41.50
C GLU A 550 -4.12 8.40 41.42
N ALA A 551 -3.64 9.02 42.50
CA ALA A 551 -3.18 10.41 42.48
C ALA A 551 -1.99 10.61 41.53
N ALA A 552 -1.01 9.71 41.55
CA ALA A 552 0.13 9.74 40.63
C ALA A 552 -0.32 9.55 39.17
N LYS A 553 -1.23 8.61 38.91
CA LYS A 553 -1.83 8.40 37.59
C LYS A 553 -2.54 9.66 37.08
N ARG A 554 -3.38 10.30 37.90
CA ARG A 554 -4.05 11.57 37.56
C ARG A 554 -3.05 12.69 37.26
N ALA A 555 -1.93 12.75 37.97
CA ALA A 555 -0.87 13.72 37.70
C ALA A 555 -0.22 13.49 36.33
N VAL A 556 0.10 12.24 35.98
CA VAL A 556 0.65 11.86 34.68
C VAL A 556 -0.35 12.13 33.55
N GLU A 557 -1.61 11.76 33.72
CA GLU A 557 -2.68 12.04 32.75
C GLU A 557 -2.90 13.55 32.55
N GLY A 558 -2.77 14.34 33.62
CA GLY A 558 -2.81 15.79 33.59
C GLY A 558 -1.68 16.41 32.75
N GLU A 559 -0.44 15.94 32.93
CA GLU A 559 0.70 16.37 32.11
C GLU A 559 0.58 15.89 30.66
N LEU A 560 0.07 14.67 30.41
CA LEU A 560 -0.18 14.16 29.06
C LEU A 560 -1.25 14.98 28.32
N ARG A 561 -2.30 15.42 29.02
CA ARG A 561 -3.31 16.33 28.47
C ARG A 561 -2.68 17.68 28.09
N ARG A 562 -1.89 18.27 29.00
CA ARG A 562 -1.18 19.53 28.73
C ARG A 562 -0.19 19.40 27.56
N TRP A 563 0.47 18.25 27.42
CA TRP A 563 1.35 17.96 26.29
C TRP A 563 0.56 17.91 24.96
N ARG A 564 -0.58 17.21 24.93
CA ARG A 564 -1.48 17.19 23.77
C ARG A 564 -1.98 18.59 23.40
N ASP A 565 -2.36 19.40 24.38
CA ASP A 565 -2.81 20.78 24.15
C ASP A 565 -1.68 21.66 23.59
N ARG A 566 -0.44 21.50 24.08
CA ARG A 566 0.74 22.21 23.55
C ARG A 566 1.05 21.78 22.12
N GLU A 567 0.94 20.49 21.82
CA GLU A 567 1.20 19.96 20.48
C GLU A 567 0.14 20.45 19.49
N GLN A 568 -1.13 20.46 19.87
CA GLN A 568 -2.21 21.06 19.07
C GLN A 568 -2.01 22.57 18.85
N LYS A 569 -1.59 23.31 19.89
CA LYS A 569 -1.26 24.74 19.74
C LYS A 569 -0.09 24.97 18.78
N LYS A 570 0.98 24.17 18.86
CA LYS A 570 2.09 24.24 17.90
C LYS A 570 1.66 23.91 16.48
N ALA A 571 0.81 22.90 16.30
CA ALA A 571 0.25 22.55 15.00
C ALA A 571 -0.62 23.70 14.44
N ALA A 572 -1.43 24.34 15.27
CA ALA A 572 -2.24 25.50 14.89
C ALA A 572 -1.39 26.75 14.57
N GLU A 573 -0.32 27.00 15.33
CA GLU A 573 0.64 28.07 15.05
C GLU A 573 1.43 27.81 13.77
N ALA A 574 1.84 26.57 13.51
CA ALA A 574 2.50 26.18 12.26
C ALA A 574 1.54 26.35 11.06
N ALA A 575 0.29 25.93 11.19
CA ALA A 575 -0.73 26.14 10.17
C ALA A 575 -1.00 27.63 9.91
N SER A 576 -1.00 28.46 10.97
CA SER A 576 -1.14 29.92 10.86
C SER A 576 0.07 30.58 10.18
N ARG A 577 1.29 30.10 10.45
CA ARG A 577 2.51 30.55 9.76
C ARG A 577 2.52 30.18 8.28
N ILE A 578 2.10 28.96 7.93
CA ILE A 578 1.98 28.52 6.53
C ILE A 578 0.94 29.37 5.78
N LEU A 579 -0.20 29.70 6.42
CA LEU A 579 -1.19 30.60 5.85
C LEU A 579 -0.65 32.04 5.65
N ALA A 580 0.11 32.56 6.60
CA ALA A 580 0.73 33.88 6.48
C ALA A 580 1.83 33.92 5.40
N GLU A 581 2.64 32.87 5.27
CA GLU A 581 3.68 32.76 4.24
C GLU A 581 3.09 32.59 2.83
N ALA A 582 1.96 31.89 2.72
CA ALA A 582 1.18 31.81 1.47
C ALA A 582 0.57 33.16 1.07
N GLN A 583 0.12 33.98 2.03
CA GLN A 583 -0.38 35.33 1.75
C GLN A 583 0.72 36.32 1.37
N MET A 584 1.92 36.21 1.95
CA MET A 584 3.07 37.07 1.62
C MET A 584 3.73 36.72 0.27
N SER A 585 3.45 35.54 -0.28
CA SER A 585 3.99 35.11 -1.58
C SER A 585 3.17 35.60 -2.79
N ALA A 586 1.98 36.17 -2.56
CA ALA A 586 1.11 36.69 -3.62
C ALA A 586 1.42 38.16 -4.02
N GLU A 587 2.33 38.84 -3.32
CA GLU A 587 2.61 40.26 -3.52
C GLU A 587 4.11 40.54 -3.60
N SER A 588 4.77 40.13 -4.69
CA SER A 588 5.94 40.88 -5.15
C SER A 588 6.16 40.75 -6.66
N SER A 589 6.21 41.91 -7.32
CA SER A 589 6.85 42.13 -8.62
C SER A 589 7.82 43.32 -8.47
N PRO A 590 8.89 43.42 -9.28
CA PRO A 590 10.21 43.83 -8.79
C PRO A 590 10.59 45.26 -9.20
N GLN A 591 11.10 46.09 -8.28
CA GLN A 591 11.97 47.22 -8.65
C GLN A 591 12.97 47.65 -7.54
N HIS A 592 14.23 47.72 -7.99
CA HIS A 592 15.24 48.74 -7.71
C HIS A 592 15.97 48.87 -6.35
N TYR A 593 17.28 48.95 -6.55
CA TYR A 593 18.44 49.14 -5.69
C TYR A 593 18.43 50.32 -4.71
N ARG A 594 19.03 50.12 -3.54
CA ARG A 594 19.90 51.15 -2.91
C ARG A 594 20.88 50.53 -1.90
N ILE A 595 22.16 50.77 -2.13
CA ILE A 595 23.27 50.45 -1.21
C ILE A 595 23.33 51.53 -0.12
N GLN A 596 23.36 51.12 1.15
CA GLN A 596 23.96 51.92 2.23
C GLN A 596 24.52 50.99 3.33
N LYS A 597 25.83 51.15 3.59
CA LYS A 597 26.59 50.54 4.70
C LYS A 597 26.18 51.17 6.04
N GLN A 598 26.17 50.38 7.14
CA GLN A 598 26.94 50.62 8.38
C GLN A 598 26.62 49.60 9.50
N ASN A 599 27.69 48.95 9.98
CA ASN A 599 28.05 48.40 11.31
C ASN A 599 27.03 47.74 12.29
N PRO A 600 27.48 46.72 13.07
CA PRO A 600 26.67 46.02 14.08
C PRO A 600 26.80 46.67 15.47
N PRO A 601 25.94 46.28 16.43
CA PRO A 601 26.37 46.27 17.83
C PRO A 601 26.16 44.91 18.51
N GLU A 602 27.21 44.51 19.21
CA GLU A 602 27.21 43.57 20.33
C GLU A 602 26.26 44.03 21.44
N LYS A 603 25.61 43.07 22.11
CA LYS A 603 25.20 43.26 23.51
C LYS A 603 25.24 41.95 24.30
N ILE A 604 26.25 41.93 25.16
CA ILE A 604 26.44 41.14 26.38
C ILE A 604 25.19 41.26 27.27
N VAL A 605 24.63 40.13 27.73
CA VAL A 605 23.88 40.07 29.00
C VAL A 605 24.24 38.78 29.76
N GLN A 606 24.42 38.99 31.05
CA GLN A 606 25.09 38.17 32.05
C GLN A 606 24.37 36.88 32.43
N ILE A 607 25.16 35.82 32.61
CA ILE A 607 24.81 34.62 33.36
C ILE A 607 24.96 34.95 34.86
N ARG A 608 23.85 34.96 35.61
CA ARG A 608 23.87 34.91 37.08
C ARG A 608 23.58 33.48 37.54
N LYS A 609 24.60 32.86 38.13
CA LYS A 609 24.50 31.67 38.99
C LYS A 609 23.82 32.06 40.32
N LEU A 610 23.03 31.16 40.88
CA LEU A 610 22.86 31.01 42.32
C LEU A 610 22.66 29.52 42.68
N GLU A 611 23.72 28.90 43.20
CA GLU A 611 23.72 27.77 44.14
C GLU A 611 22.95 28.19 45.42
N LYS A 612 22.28 27.41 46.26
CA LYS A 612 22.38 26.07 46.91
C LYS A 612 20.99 25.89 47.59
N GLU A 613 20.48 24.74 48.06
CA GLU A 613 21.11 23.86 49.03
C GLU A 613 20.33 22.54 49.22
N LYS A 614 21.13 21.52 49.54
CA LYS A 614 20.93 20.10 49.88
C LYS A 614 19.79 19.74 50.85
N SER A 615 19.30 18.50 50.71
CA SER A 615 19.30 17.53 51.82
C SER A 615 19.44 16.08 51.29
N SER A 616 20.06 15.23 52.10
CA SER A 616 20.65 13.92 51.76
C SER A 616 20.41 12.93 52.91
N VAL A 617 20.01 11.69 52.65
CA VAL A 617 20.30 10.44 53.41
C VAL A 617 19.95 9.26 52.48
N SER A 618 20.89 8.51 51.86
CA SER A 618 21.70 7.36 52.34
C SER A 618 20.93 6.08 52.73
N LYS A 619 21.10 5.00 51.95
CA LYS A 619 21.38 3.64 52.44
C LYS A 619 21.97 2.76 51.32
N LYS A 620 23.16 2.21 51.60
CA LYS A 620 23.88 1.16 50.86
C LYS A 620 23.44 -0.22 51.35
N VAL A 621 23.74 -1.25 50.55
CA VAL A 621 24.16 -2.66 50.86
C VAL A 621 23.66 -3.51 49.68
N LEU A 622 24.32 -4.54 49.13
CA LEU A 622 25.68 -5.06 49.04
C LEU A 622 25.53 -6.28 48.08
N LEU A 623 26.40 -6.44 47.08
CA LEU A 623 26.39 -7.58 46.14
C LEU A 623 26.76 -8.91 46.82
N PRO A 624 26.59 -10.04 46.11
CA PRO A 624 27.81 -10.74 45.70
C PRO A 624 27.87 -11.23 44.25
N ASN A 625 29.11 -11.33 43.79
CA ASN A 625 29.63 -11.84 42.52
C ASN A 625 29.33 -13.32 42.26
N ILE A 626 29.24 -13.66 40.97
CA ILE A 626 29.78 -14.92 40.43
C ILE A 626 30.35 -14.67 39.03
N SER A 627 31.68 -14.70 38.95
CA SER A 627 32.49 -15.01 37.76
C SER A 627 32.35 -16.52 37.48
N GLY A 628 32.50 -17.10 36.28
CA GLY A 628 32.90 -16.67 34.94
C GLY A 628 32.96 -17.93 34.05
N ILE A 629 33.70 -17.82 32.93
CA ILE A 629 34.36 -18.89 32.12
C ILE A 629 33.90 -19.03 30.65
N PHE A 630 34.74 -18.43 29.77
CA PHE A 630 35.28 -18.89 28.46
C PHE A 630 34.32 -19.37 27.34
N ASN A 631 34.47 -19.03 26.05
CA ASN A 631 35.68 -18.87 25.23
C ASN A 631 35.44 -17.97 23.99
N ARG A 632 36.44 -17.14 23.70
CA ARG A 632 36.61 -16.33 22.50
C ARG A 632 37.28 -17.19 21.43
N LYS A 633 36.70 -17.33 20.22
CA LYS A 633 37.41 -17.91 19.07
C LYS A 633 37.57 -16.88 17.96
N LYS A 634 38.82 -16.48 17.78
CA LYS A 634 39.37 -15.64 16.73
C LYS A 634 40.05 -16.59 15.74
N ASN A 635 39.61 -16.62 14.49
CA ASN A 635 40.35 -17.25 13.40
C ASN A 635 40.51 -16.23 12.26
N GLN A 636 41.70 -15.65 12.14
CA GLN A 636 42.33 -15.36 10.86
C GLN A 636 43.24 -16.55 10.58
N ILE A 637 43.13 -17.19 9.42
CA ILE A 637 44.23 -17.86 8.73
C ILE A 637 44.03 -17.63 7.23
N GLU A 638 45.10 -17.09 6.69
CA GLU A 638 45.52 -16.88 5.32
C GLU A 638 45.66 -18.22 4.57
N GLY A 639 45.21 -18.29 3.32
CA GLY A 639 45.38 -19.48 2.47
C GLY A 639 44.87 -19.23 1.06
N GLY A 640 45.82 -19.14 0.12
CA GLY A 640 45.65 -18.61 -1.22
C GLY A 640 44.84 -19.44 -2.23
N SER A 641 44.60 -18.75 -3.36
CA SER A 641 44.03 -19.11 -4.68
C SER A 641 44.68 -20.37 -5.33
N PRO A 642 44.27 -20.87 -6.54
CA PRO A 642 43.54 -20.18 -7.62
C PRO A 642 42.64 -21.01 -8.61
N SER A 643 42.05 -20.28 -9.59
CA SER A 643 41.70 -20.68 -10.98
C SER A 643 40.41 -21.50 -11.19
N TYR A 644 39.54 -21.29 -12.20
CA TYR A 644 39.76 -21.00 -13.63
C TYR A 644 38.56 -20.25 -14.27
N LEU A 645 38.84 -19.31 -15.17
CA LEU A 645 37.98 -18.88 -16.28
C LEU A 645 38.74 -19.12 -17.60
N PRO A 646 38.11 -19.69 -18.64
CA PRO A 646 38.55 -19.56 -20.03
C PRO A 646 37.50 -18.76 -20.84
N GLY A 647 37.80 -17.89 -21.80
CA GLY A 647 39.05 -17.47 -22.43
C GLY A 647 38.65 -16.69 -23.69
N GLU A 648 39.14 -15.46 -23.84
CA GLU A 648 39.13 -14.73 -25.10
C GLU A 648 40.39 -15.10 -25.90
N LYS A 649 40.24 -15.29 -27.21
CA LYS A 649 41.37 -15.35 -28.15
C LYS A 649 41.34 -14.10 -29.03
N ALA A 650 42.49 -13.45 -29.07
CA ALA A 650 42.86 -12.44 -30.05
C ALA A 650 43.24 -13.09 -31.39
N LEU A 651 42.87 -12.40 -32.47
CA LEU A 651 43.72 -12.10 -33.62
C LEU A 651 43.28 -10.74 -34.19
#